data_AF-A0A8B8CZN6-F1
#
_entry.id   AF-A0A8B8CZN6-F1
#
_cell.length_a   1.000
_cell.length_b   1.000
_cell.length_c   1.000
_cell.angle_alpha   90.00
_cell.angle_beta   90.00
_cell.angle_gamma   90.00
#
_symmetry.space_group_name_H-M   'P 1'
#
loop_
_entity.id
_entity.type
_entity.pdbx_description
1 polymer ?
#
loop_
_entity_poly.entity_id
_entity_poly.type
_entity_poly.pdbx_seq_one_letter_code
_entity_poly.pdbx_strand_id
1 'polypeptide(L)'
;MEKTFLICLVYAFAINTSVLSINDGSRNVSIEYAADDGNLWEGSGNITIWCNADCNPSCDRYQIYHNDTLKDTSKEIKITKTLENSGRYYCSASNSGGQGYTQSRNVANITIKFSDGPRNVRIEYDDDDDDDDDGDLWEGSGYITNRCNADCYPPCDRYQIYHNDILKDTSKEIKITKTRENSGHYYCSASNSGGQDYAQSKNVINITIKYGARNVSIDFIHNGNLWEGSGNITIRCNADCYPPCDRYQIYHNNSPKFMFKETSIVKARENSGQYHCSASNSLKPGYVRSSNKADITIKYPPGVVSITPDKNTFYCKKDGKPYVDVVCKADCLPQCTYKWEREIYAGYNPLFTTGYSLFATKNICSRWPRSRYRCRCIASNDNRYSYSKWITVEIKDGPEHITITSSGTPIENSPFNLTCSANCLHGCTSYMWYFNRKRLHNQTLKFHRLSKAENGEYICFIQDYFGITSKSYSLNVQCSLCITSFSNVSDDKGFKIGDHLEINVNFIANPKANVSWTFIPWNDHKSQVVKVEQNQENSTKLWIQSLDMKEYGIYQLELVNRFGKETKAFYVQGPPHAPGGLNVSCSGGSAIVTWRSGFSGGTQLKFLISYTADLTSSKIHHLRLENVSILNQSLSTRVHDLPLGSYVFWLRAENKFGSATSPNVTVNCAGLNPVIGSDADILRRIYIYGAVGCGLFLVLLFIAVLIIVFRYRKTRKKRMKANRNRKKISEPKEEDNELELVSNVLYISADDLDDKEESPNVETHQNLQTVNDSVYSFVKRDNDNAEGNSRQVYSFVRRDKLNHNAEGNSRQVYSFVRRDNHNAEGNSRQVYSFVRRDNHNAEGNSRQVYSFVRRDNHNAEGNSHQVYSFVKTDHDSAESSSRQLFSFVNKDNDNAEGNSRQVYSFVKKDSDSAVDSQSRVYSFVKKDKDDVDDIACPVFSFVNKDEDNTRGGVYSFVKKDNDSAVDN
;
A
#
# COMPACT_ATOMS: atom_id res chain seq x y z
N MET A 1 -61.51 111.43 -117.77
CA MET A 1 -62.26 111.36 -119.04
C MET A 1 -62.33 109.89 -119.41
N GLU A 2 -63.43 109.21 -119.08
CA GLU A 2 -64.68 109.11 -119.88
C GLU A 2 -64.52 108.05 -121.01
N LYS A 3 -65.23 106.91 -120.95
CA LYS A 3 -66.58 106.59 -121.53
C LYS A 3 -66.48 105.93 -122.94
N THR A 4 -67.33 105.05 -123.49
CA THR A 4 -68.41 104.09 -123.07
C THR A 4 -68.79 103.22 -124.32
N PHE A 5 -69.70 102.22 -124.21
CA PHE A 5 -70.64 101.68 -125.25
C PHE A 5 -70.11 100.70 -126.33
N LEU A 6 -70.85 99.74 -126.97
CA LEU A 6 -72.19 99.06 -126.80
C LEU A 6 -72.21 97.66 -127.54
N ILE A 7 -73.39 97.03 -127.78
CA ILE A 7 -73.72 95.57 -127.89
C ILE A 7 -74.20 95.07 -129.31
N CYS A 8 -74.15 93.72 -129.57
CA CYS A 8 -74.96 92.81 -130.48
C CYS A 8 -74.15 91.88 -131.45
N LEU A 9 -74.57 90.68 -131.94
CA LEU A 9 -75.42 89.55 -131.46
C LEU A 9 -75.34 88.30 -132.45
N VAL A 10 -76.15 87.23 -132.21
CA VAL A 10 -76.52 86.01 -133.03
C VAL A 10 -75.78 84.67 -132.74
N TYR A 11 -76.52 83.54 -132.82
CA TYR A 11 -76.30 82.24 -132.12
C TYR A 11 -76.14 81.00 -133.03
N ALA A 12 -75.45 79.97 -132.52
CA ALA A 12 -75.73 78.53 -132.76
C ALA A 12 -75.22 77.65 -131.58
N PHE A 13 -75.81 76.47 -131.36
CA PHE A 13 -75.76 75.72 -130.09
C PHE A 13 -74.53 74.82 -129.87
N ALA A 14 -74.01 74.82 -128.63
CA ALA A 14 -73.63 73.62 -127.87
C ALA A 14 -73.58 73.96 -126.37
N ILE A 15 -74.49 73.39 -125.56
CA ILE A 15 -74.53 73.65 -124.11
C ILE A 15 -73.60 72.65 -123.42
N ASN A 16 -72.53 73.16 -122.82
CA ASN A 16 -71.77 72.44 -121.80
C ASN A 16 -71.57 73.36 -120.58
N THR A 17 -71.66 72.79 -119.38
CA THR A 17 -71.85 73.53 -118.13
C THR A 17 -70.61 74.33 -117.71
N SER A 18 -70.60 75.64 -117.99
CA SER A 18 -69.64 76.56 -117.37
C SER A 18 -70.07 76.85 -115.92
N VAL A 19 -69.44 76.17 -114.96
CA VAL A 19 -69.57 76.49 -113.54
C VAL A 19 -69.12 77.93 -113.33
N LEU A 20 -69.95 78.74 -112.65
CA LEU A 20 -69.56 80.07 -112.20
C LEU A 20 -68.55 79.92 -111.04
N SER A 21 -67.26 79.77 -111.37
CA SER A 21 -66.20 79.76 -110.35
C SER A 21 -66.07 81.14 -109.74
N ILE A 22 -66.61 81.31 -108.53
CA ILE A 22 -66.30 82.46 -107.69
C ILE A 22 -64.81 82.35 -107.35
N ASN A 23 -64.01 83.23 -107.96
CA ASN A 23 -62.60 83.36 -107.61
C ASN A 23 -62.54 84.01 -106.24
N ASP A 24 -62.22 83.21 -105.23
CA ASP A 24 -62.11 83.63 -103.83
C ASP A 24 -60.63 83.78 -103.46
N GLY A 25 -60.32 84.85 -102.73
CA GLY A 25 -59.00 85.05 -102.14
C GLY A 25 -58.64 83.97 -101.12
N SER A 26 -57.35 83.90 -100.75
CA SER A 26 -56.83 82.99 -99.72
C SER A 26 -57.59 83.07 -98.40
N ARG A 27 -58.07 81.93 -97.91
CA ARG A 27 -58.76 81.75 -96.61
C ARG A 27 -58.11 80.63 -95.80
N ASN A 28 -58.46 80.56 -94.52
CA ASN A 28 -57.96 79.55 -93.56
C ASN A 28 -56.44 79.37 -93.53
N VAL A 29 -55.67 80.44 -93.77
CA VAL A 29 -54.21 80.36 -93.76
C VAL A 29 -53.73 79.94 -92.37
N SER A 30 -52.88 78.92 -92.31
CA SER A 30 -52.24 78.40 -91.10
C SER A 30 -50.77 78.12 -91.34
N ILE A 31 -49.99 78.12 -90.25
CA ILE A 31 -48.58 77.71 -90.25
C ILE A 31 -48.39 76.48 -89.36
N GLU A 32 -47.66 75.49 -89.86
CA GLU A 32 -47.34 74.26 -89.16
C GLU A 32 -45.85 73.97 -89.28
N TYR A 33 -45.27 73.23 -88.33
CA TYR A 33 -43.87 72.83 -88.39
C TYR A 33 -43.66 71.45 -87.77
N ALA A 34 -42.65 70.73 -88.25
CA ALA A 34 -42.14 69.52 -87.62
C ALA A 34 -40.63 69.43 -87.78
N ALA A 35 -39.95 68.90 -86.75
CA ALA A 35 -38.55 68.51 -86.85
C ALA A 35 -38.45 67.11 -87.47
N ASP A 36 -37.52 66.91 -88.41
CA ASP A 36 -37.35 65.65 -89.14
C ASP A 36 -37.03 64.45 -88.20
N ASP A 37 -36.53 64.73 -86.98
CA ASP A 37 -36.15 63.77 -85.92
C ASP A 37 -36.98 63.92 -84.61
N GLY A 38 -38.05 64.71 -84.65
CA GLY A 38 -38.97 64.93 -83.52
C GLY A 38 -38.45 65.80 -82.35
N ASN A 39 -37.22 66.33 -82.39
CA ASN A 39 -36.68 67.19 -81.32
C ASN A 39 -36.27 68.59 -81.84
N LEU A 40 -35.92 69.51 -80.95
CA LEU A 40 -35.51 70.88 -81.30
C LEU A 40 -34.10 71.22 -80.80
N TRP A 41 -33.18 70.25 -80.75
CA TRP A 41 -31.79 70.51 -80.37
C TRP A 41 -31.00 71.17 -81.52
N GLU A 42 -30.03 72.01 -81.18
CA GLU A 42 -29.15 72.65 -82.16
C GLU A 42 -28.28 71.60 -82.89
N GLY A 43 -28.15 71.74 -84.22
CA GLY A 43 -27.36 70.85 -85.07
C GLY A 43 -27.99 69.49 -85.43
N SER A 44 -29.12 69.09 -84.83
CA SER A 44 -29.77 67.80 -85.14
C SER A 44 -30.75 67.87 -86.32
N GLY A 45 -30.30 67.64 -87.54
CA GLY A 45 -31.19 67.65 -88.72
C GLY A 45 -31.89 69.00 -88.96
N ASN A 46 -33.07 68.97 -89.59
CA ASN A 46 -33.80 70.17 -90.01
C ASN A 46 -35.21 70.25 -89.40
N ILE A 47 -35.79 71.46 -89.42
CA ILE A 47 -37.21 71.70 -89.19
C ILE A 47 -37.83 72.08 -90.53
N THR A 48 -38.89 71.38 -90.92
CA THR A 48 -39.72 71.76 -92.06
C THR A 48 -40.89 72.60 -91.56
N ILE A 49 -41.12 73.76 -92.18
CA ILE A 49 -42.22 74.69 -91.88
C ILE A 49 -43.11 74.77 -93.11
N TRP A 50 -44.42 74.57 -92.91
CA TRP A 50 -45.44 74.58 -93.95
C TRP A 50 -46.38 75.77 -93.78
N CYS A 51 -46.63 76.49 -94.86
CA CYS A 51 -47.74 77.42 -94.97
C CYS A 51 -48.91 76.73 -95.69
N ASN A 52 -50.01 76.50 -94.98
CA ASN A 52 -51.21 75.92 -95.56
C ASN A 52 -52.29 76.98 -95.76
N ALA A 53 -53.08 76.88 -96.84
CA ALA A 53 -54.07 77.89 -97.21
C ALA A 53 -55.09 77.31 -98.20
N ASP A 54 -56.36 77.71 -98.04
CA ASP A 54 -57.45 77.38 -98.95
C ASP A 54 -57.60 78.51 -99.98
N CYS A 55 -57.45 78.21 -101.28
CA CYS A 55 -57.57 79.20 -102.37
C CYS A 55 -58.30 78.60 -103.58
N ASN A 56 -59.11 79.42 -104.27
CA ASN A 56 -59.70 79.07 -105.56
C ASN A 56 -59.63 80.25 -106.55
N PRO A 57 -58.81 80.20 -107.61
CA PRO A 57 -57.87 79.12 -107.96
C PRO A 57 -56.74 78.98 -106.91
N SER A 58 -56.00 77.86 -106.96
CA SER A 58 -54.92 77.52 -106.02
C SER A 58 -53.96 78.67 -105.74
N CYS A 59 -53.46 78.78 -104.50
CA CYS A 59 -52.50 79.83 -104.13
C CYS A 59 -51.18 79.61 -104.88
N ASP A 60 -50.76 80.62 -105.62
CA ASP A 60 -49.51 80.66 -106.41
C ASP A 60 -48.41 81.47 -105.70
N ARG A 61 -48.76 82.23 -104.66
CA ARG A 61 -47.86 83.13 -103.95
C ARG A 61 -47.93 82.89 -102.45
N TYR A 62 -46.78 82.56 -101.85
CA TYR A 62 -46.61 82.37 -100.42
C TYR A 62 -45.53 83.31 -99.90
N GLN A 63 -45.57 83.60 -98.60
CA GLN A 63 -44.57 84.37 -97.87
C GLN A 63 -44.47 83.81 -96.46
N ILE A 64 -43.31 83.32 -96.05
CA ILE A 64 -43.04 82.85 -94.68
C ILE A 64 -42.18 83.91 -94.00
N TYR A 65 -42.61 84.36 -92.84
CA TYR A 65 -41.97 85.40 -92.04
C TYR A 65 -41.34 84.79 -90.78
N HIS A 66 -40.18 85.31 -90.40
CA HIS A 66 -39.45 84.99 -89.18
C HIS A 66 -39.14 86.30 -88.45
N ASN A 67 -39.64 86.44 -87.21
CA ASN A 67 -39.53 87.67 -86.41
C ASN A 67 -39.85 88.95 -87.22
N ASP A 68 -40.98 88.91 -87.95
CA ASP A 68 -41.51 89.98 -88.80
C ASP A 68 -40.67 90.34 -90.04
N THR A 69 -39.61 89.59 -90.33
CA THR A 69 -38.83 89.68 -91.57
C THR A 69 -39.23 88.57 -92.55
N LEU A 70 -39.27 88.88 -93.85
CA LEU A 70 -39.57 87.87 -94.89
C LEU A 70 -38.39 86.88 -95.00
N LYS A 71 -38.66 85.60 -94.72
CA LYS A 71 -37.65 84.52 -94.68
C LYS A 71 -37.65 83.67 -95.96
N ASP A 72 -38.83 83.40 -96.53
CA ASP A 72 -39.00 82.63 -97.78
C ASP A 72 -40.29 83.06 -98.51
N THR A 73 -40.41 82.73 -99.80
CA THR A 73 -41.62 82.91 -100.63
C THR A 73 -42.24 81.59 -101.10
N SER A 74 -41.71 80.46 -100.63
CA SER A 74 -42.17 79.11 -100.93
C SER A 74 -43.33 78.67 -100.03
N LYS A 75 -44.10 77.64 -100.45
CA LYS A 75 -45.15 77.04 -99.62
C LYS A 75 -44.58 76.35 -98.38
N GLU A 76 -43.38 75.77 -98.50
CA GLU A 76 -42.64 75.14 -97.41
C GLU A 76 -41.17 75.60 -97.42
N ILE A 77 -40.55 75.67 -96.25
CA ILE A 77 -39.11 75.89 -96.08
C ILE A 77 -38.54 74.85 -95.12
N LYS A 78 -37.35 74.33 -95.43
CA LYS A 78 -36.53 73.59 -94.46
C LYS A 78 -35.46 74.52 -93.88
N ILE A 79 -35.52 74.72 -92.57
CA ILE A 79 -34.51 75.48 -91.81
C ILE A 79 -33.59 74.53 -91.05
N THR A 80 -32.31 74.87 -90.96
CA THR A 80 -31.38 74.23 -90.05
C THR A 80 -31.67 74.63 -88.60
N LYS A 81 -31.48 73.71 -87.67
CA LYS A 81 -31.64 73.99 -86.24
C LYS A 81 -30.43 74.74 -85.69
N THR A 82 -30.43 76.07 -85.84
CA THR A 82 -29.47 76.98 -85.21
C THR A 82 -30.21 77.95 -84.29
N LEU A 83 -29.56 78.43 -83.23
CA LEU A 83 -30.14 79.39 -82.29
C LEU A 83 -30.74 80.62 -82.99
N GLU A 84 -30.10 81.10 -84.06
CA GLU A 84 -30.56 82.22 -84.89
C GLU A 84 -31.93 82.00 -85.55
N ASN A 85 -32.27 80.75 -85.89
CA ASN A 85 -33.58 80.39 -86.45
C ASN A 85 -34.66 80.17 -85.36
N SER A 86 -34.37 80.49 -84.09
CA SER A 86 -35.42 80.55 -83.06
C SER A 86 -36.28 81.79 -83.21
N GLY A 87 -37.54 81.70 -82.79
CA GLY A 87 -38.45 82.83 -82.68
C GLY A 87 -39.80 82.59 -83.33
N ARG A 88 -40.41 83.68 -83.76
CA ARG A 88 -41.80 83.76 -84.19
C ARG A 88 -41.92 83.55 -85.70
N TYR A 89 -42.59 82.48 -86.11
CA TYR A 89 -42.92 82.20 -87.49
C TYR A 89 -44.41 82.37 -87.75
N TYR A 90 -44.74 83.04 -88.86
CA TYR A 90 -46.09 83.09 -89.41
C TYR A 90 -45.98 83.17 -90.93
N CYS A 91 -47.06 82.89 -91.65
CA CYS A 91 -47.02 82.94 -93.10
C CYS A 91 -48.19 83.72 -93.67
N SER A 92 -48.13 84.05 -94.96
CA SER A 92 -49.23 84.65 -95.70
C SER A 92 -49.31 84.03 -97.08
N ALA A 93 -50.53 83.79 -97.56
CA ALA A 93 -50.79 83.22 -98.88
C ALA A 93 -51.61 84.19 -99.73
N SER A 94 -51.53 84.06 -101.05
CA SER A 94 -52.34 84.82 -102.01
C SER A 94 -52.53 84.00 -103.29
N ASN A 95 -53.57 84.34 -104.05
CA ASN A 95 -53.87 83.80 -105.37
C ASN A 95 -54.29 84.95 -106.32
N SER A 96 -54.61 84.65 -107.57
CA SER A 96 -55.12 85.64 -108.53
C SER A 96 -56.57 86.09 -108.27
N GLY A 97 -57.30 85.46 -107.34
CA GLY A 97 -58.65 85.84 -106.92
C GLY A 97 -58.71 86.90 -105.81
N GLY A 98 -57.62 87.10 -105.06
CA GLY A 98 -57.54 88.09 -103.97
C GLY A 98 -56.65 89.30 -104.29
N GLN A 99 -57.05 90.50 -103.85
CA GLN A 99 -56.25 91.72 -104.04
C GLN A 99 -55.05 91.87 -103.07
N GLY A 100 -54.77 90.87 -102.23
CA GLY A 100 -53.67 90.93 -101.26
C GLY A 100 -53.30 89.56 -100.68
N TYR A 101 -52.36 89.58 -99.74
CA TYR A 101 -51.97 88.41 -98.96
C TYR A 101 -52.85 88.27 -97.70
N THR A 102 -53.34 87.06 -97.43
CA THR A 102 -54.01 86.72 -96.16
C THR A 102 -52.99 86.10 -95.21
N GLN A 103 -52.83 86.66 -94.01
CA GLN A 103 -51.93 86.14 -92.97
C GLN A 103 -52.49 84.91 -92.26
N SER A 104 -51.60 84.03 -91.78
CA SER A 104 -51.95 82.87 -90.96
C SER A 104 -52.63 83.28 -89.66
N ARG A 105 -53.69 82.55 -89.27
CA ARG A 105 -54.42 82.80 -88.02
C ARG A 105 -53.61 82.43 -86.78
N ASN A 106 -52.74 81.44 -86.92
CA ASN A 106 -51.83 81.00 -85.87
C ASN A 106 -50.39 81.43 -86.18
N VAL A 107 -49.55 81.27 -85.16
CA VAL A 107 -48.14 81.65 -85.14
C VAL A 107 -47.37 80.49 -84.52
N ALA A 108 -46.30 80.04 -85.19
CA ALA A 108 -45.41 79.00 -84.71
C ALA A 108 -44.22 79.63 -83.97
N ASN A 109 -44.19 79.51 -82.64
CA ASN A 109 -43.04 79.92 -81.83
C ASN A 109 -42.06 78.75 -81.71
N ILE A 110 -41.03 78.74 -82.56
CA ILE A 110 -40.02 77.68 -82.60
C ILE A 110 -38.86 78.10 -81.69
N THR A 111 -38.59 77.30 -80.64
CA THR A 111 -37.46 77.53 -79.73
C THR A 111 -36.46 76.39 -79.88
N ILE A 112 -35.32 76.66 -80.50
CA ILE A 112 -34.23 75.71 -80.63
C ILE A 112 -33.42 75.74 -79.33
N LYS A 113 -33.10 74.56 -78.80
CA LYS A 113 -32.37 74.37 -77.54
C LYS A 113 -30.93 74.01 -77.86
N PHE A 114 -29.97 74.60 -77.17
CA PHE A 114 -28.57 74.16 -77.22
C PHE A 114 -28.28 73.18 -76.08
N SER A 115 -27.31 72.30 -76.29
CA SER A 115 -26.80 71.37 -75.29
C SER A 115 -25.28 71.38 -75.27
N ASP A 116 -24.71 71.45 -74.06
CA ASP A 116 -23.33 71.09 -73.81
C ASP A 116 -23.30 69.65 -73.27
N GLY A 117 -22.67 68.77 -74.04
CA GLY A 117 -22.40 67.39 -73.61
C GLY A 117 -21.45 67.34 -72.41
N PRO A 118 -21.36 66.19 -71.72
CA PRO A 118 -20.62 66.07 -70.47
C PRO A 118 -19.14 66.40 -70.59
N ARG A 119 -18.66 67.31 -69.74
CA ARG A 119 -17.27 67.69 -69.58
C ARG A 119 -16.77 67.31 -68.19
N ASN A 120 -15.44 67.24 -68.03
CA ASN A 120 -14.77 66.92 -66.76
C ASN A 120 -15.27 65.66 -66.05
N VAL A 121 -15.77 64.67 -66.81
CA VAL A 121 -16.24 63.40 -66.25
C VAL A 121 -15.12 62.76 -65.43
N ARG A 122 -15.40 62.51 -64.15
CA ARG A 122 -14.47 61.93 -63.19
C ARG A 122 -15.20 61.02 -62.23
N ILE A 123 -14.50 59.99 -61.75
CA ILE A 123 -14.96 59.13 -60.68
C ILE A 123 -14.16 59.43 -59.40
N GLU A 124 -14.83 59.49 -58.27
CA GLU A 124 -14.24 59.62 -56.94
C GLU A 124 -14.88 58.55 -56.03
N TYR A 125 -14.20 58.16 -54.95
CA TYR A 125 -14.79 57.32 -53.91
C TYR A 125 -14.62 57.97 -52.55
N ASP A 126 -15.56 57.65 -51.67
CA ASP A 126 -15.65 58.11 -50.29
C ASP A 126 -15.85 56.88 -49.40
N ASP A 127 -15.20 56.81 -48.24
CA ASP A 127 -15.44 55.73 -47.27
C ASP A 127 -16.46 56.23 -46.23
N ASP A 128 -17.55 55.49 -46.03
CA ASP A 128 -18.59 55.86 -45.06
C ASP A 128 -18.11 55.77 -43.58
N ASP A 129 -16.96 55.14 -43.30
CA ASP A 129 -16.41 54.90 -41.93
C ASP A 129 -15.19 55.80 -41.58
N ASP A 130 -15.25 57.09 -41.90
CA ASP A 130 -14.14 58.07 -41.93
C ASP A 130 -13.52 58.49 -40.55
N ASP A 131 -13.51 57.60 -39.55
CA ASP A 131 -12.98 57.83 -38.19
C ASP A 131 -11.57 57.20 -37.93
N ASP A 132 -11.05 56.32 -38.81
CA ASP A 132 -9.78 55.58 -38.60
C ASP A 132 -8.61 56.09 -39.50
N ASP A 133 -7.60 56.71 -38.85
CA ASP A 133 -6.45 57.47 -39.41
C ASP A 133 -5.38 56.64 -40.19
N ASP A 134 -5.69 55.43 -40.68
CA ASP A 134 -4.72 54.50 -41.32
C ASP A 134 -4.93 54.33 -42.85
N GLY A 135 -5.99 54.91 -43.42
CA GLY A 135 -6.23 54.99 -44.88
C GLY A 135 -6.43 53.66 -45.62
N ASP A 136 -6.55 52.55 -44.89
CA ASP A 136 -6.56 51.19 -45.41
C ASP A 136 -7.98 50.57 -45.43
N LEU A 137 -8.51 50.31 -46.63
CA LEU A 137 -9.84 49.71 -46.80
C LEU A 137 -9.85 48.22 -46.37
N TRP A 138 -10.49 47.90 -45.25
CA TRP A 138 -10.60 46.51 -44.73
C TRP A 138 -11.97 45.87 -44.98
N GLU A 139 -11.97 44.56 -45.25
CA GLU A 139 -13.19 43.75 -45.42
C GLU A 139 -14.01 43.67 -44.11
N GLY A 140 -15.26 44.14 -44.12
CA GLY A 140 -16.09 44.27 -42.92
C GLY A 140 -17.49 44.82 -43.16
N SER A 141 -18.12 45.33 -42.09
CA SER A 141 -19.26 46.25 -42.17
C SER A 141 -18.83 47.59 -42.77
N GLY A 142 -19.79 48.35 -43.31
CA GLY A 142 -19.53 49.62 -43.99
C GLY A 142 -19.62 49.52 -45.50
N TYR A 143 -19.62 50.69 -46.14
CA TYR A 143 -19.76 50.84 -47.59
C TYR A 143 -18.75 51.86 -48.12
N ILE A 144 -18.35 51.69 -49.37
CA ILE A 144 -17.60 52.69 -50.12
C ILE A 144 -18.60 53.31 -51.10
N THR A 145 -18.67 54.64 -51.12
CA THR A 145 -19.57 55.40 -52.01
C THR A 145 -18.79 55.85 -53.25
N ASN A 146 -18.99 55.17 -54.38
CA ASN A 146 -18.39 55.57 -55.66
C ASN A 146 -19.28 56.61 -56.35
N ARG A 147 -18.75 57.80 -56.63
CA ARG A 147 -19.45 58.96 -57.18
C ARG A 147 -18.92 59.33 -58.56
N CYS A 148 -19.80 59.40 -59.56
CA CYS A 148 -19.50 59.92 -60.88
C CYS A 148 -19.92 61.41 -60.96
N ASN A 149 -18.97 62.31 -61.23
CA ASN A 149 -19.23 63.73 -61.40
C ASN A 149 -18.92 64.16 -62.84
N ALA A 150 -19.77 65.02 -63.40
CA ALA A 150 -19.64 65.55 -64.76
C ALA A 150 -20.35 66.91 -64.87
N ASP A 151 -19.82 67.80 -65.71
CA ASP A 151 -20.38 69.12 -66.00
C ASP A 151 -21.20 69.04 -67.30
N CYS A 152 -22.52 69.24 -67.25
CA CYS A 152 -23.42 69.20 -68.42
C CYS A 152 -24.43 70.35 -68.43
N TYR A 153 -24.89 70.75 -69.63
CA TYR A 153 -26.08 71.58 -69.79
C TYR A 153 -27.01 71.02 -70.91
N PRO A 154 -28.27 70.65 -70.63
CA PRO A 154 -28.88 70.52 -69.31
C PRO A 154 -28.11 69.51 -68.42
N PRO A 155 -28.35 69.49 -67.10
CA PRO A 155 -27.67 68.59 -66.16
C PRO A 155 -27.69 67.13 -66.62
N CYS A 156 -26.61 66.39 -66.37
CA CYS A 156 -26.52 65.00 -66.81
C CYS A 156 -27.54 64.14 -66.05
N ASP A 157 -28.39 63.45 -66.82
CA ASP A 157 -29.51 62.64 -66.34
C ASP A 157 -29.27 61.13 -66.51
N ARG A 158 -28.17 60.75 -67.18
CA ARG A 158 -27.75 59.36 -67.40
C ARG A 158 -26.29 59.18 -66.99
N TYR A 159 -26.05 58.17 -66.16
CA TYR A 159 -24.71 57.78 -65.72
C TYR A 159 -24.53 56.28 -65.94
N GLN A 160 -23.28 55.83 -65.99
CA GLN A 160 -22.90 54.41 -66.02
C GLN A 160 -21.61 54.26 -65.21
N ILE A 161 -21.61 53.41 -64.19
CA ILE A 161 -20.43 53.10 -63.38
C ILE A 161 -19.98 51.68 -63.71
N TYR A 162 -18.71 51.53 -64.03
CA TYR A 162 -18.09 50.27 -64.42
C TYR A 162 -17.17 49.75 -63.32
N HIS A 163 -17.11 48.43 -63.17
CA HIS A 163 -16.22 47.71 -62.27
C HIS A 163 -15.57 46.58 -63.07
N ASN A 164 -14.24 46.58 -63.18
CA ASN A 164 -13.49 45.61 -63.99
C ASN A 164 -14.07 45.46 -65.42
N ASP A 165 -14.34 46.60 -66.06
CA ASP A 165 -14.94 46.75 -67.41
C ASP A 165 -16.38 46.23 -67.57
N ILE A 166 -17.05 45.83 -66.47
CA ILE A 166 -18.46 45.41 -66.45
C ILE A 166 -19.33 46.56 -65.90
N LEU A 167 -20.45 46.85 -66.56
CA LEU A 167 -21.43 47.83 -66.06
C LEU A 167 -22.01 47.36 -64.72
N LYS A 168 -21.79 48.15 -63.66
CA LYS A 168 -22.16 47.86 -62.26
C LYS A 168 -23.42 48.60 -61.83
N ASP A 169 -23.57 49.86 -62.24
CA ASP A 169 -24.72 50.72 -61.93
C ASP A 169 -24.98 51.73 -63.07
N THR A 170 -26.18 52.29 -63.11
CA THR A 170 -26.57 53.44 -63.97
C THR A 170 -26.90 54.71 -63.18
N SER A 171 -26.77 54.64 -61.85
CA SER A 171 -26.91 55.76 -60.92
C SER A 171 -25.69 56.68 -60.96
N LYS A 172 -25.85 57.95 -60.55
CA LYS A 172 -24.73 58.89 -60.36
C LYS A 172 -23.74 58.38 -59.30
N GLU A 173 -24.27 57.71 -58.28
CA GLU A 173 -23.54 57.22 -57.11
C GLU A 173 -23.99 55.79 -56.78
N ILE A 174 -23.04 54.92 -56.43
CA ILE A 174 -23.30 53.56 -55.93
C ILE A 174 -22.59 53.34 -54.60
N LYS A 175 -23.30 52.78 -53.61
CA LYS A 175 -22.71 52.23 -52.39
C LYS A 175 -22.35 50.77 -52.60
N ILE A 176 -21.06 50.45 -52.63
CA ILE A 176 -20.54 49.08 -52.69
C ILE A 176 -20.18 48.61 -51.28
N THR A 177 -20.45 47.34 -50.96
CA THR A 177 -20.02 46.75 -49.69
C THR A 177 -18.51 46.54 -49.65
N LYS A 178 -17.89 46.67 -48.48
CA LYS A 178 -16.47 46.37 -48.23
C LYS A 178 -16.18 44.86 -48.31
N THR A 179 -16.29 44.27 -49.50
CA THR A 179 -15.97 42.87 -49.79
C THR A 179 -14.86 42.75 -50.83
N ARG A 180 -14.04 41.70 -50.72
CA ARG A 180 -12.95 41.42 -51.67
C ARG A 180 -13.40 41.35 -53.14
N GLU A 181 -14.64 40.95 -53.39
CA GLU A 181 -15.23 40.88 -54.73
C GLU A 181 -15.42 42.25 -55.39
N ASN A 182 -15.57 43.31 -54.58
CA ASN A 182 -15.62 44.70 -55.04
C ASN A 182 -14.22 45.37 -55.11
N SER A 183 -13.14 44.59 -55.02
CA SER A 183 -11.80 45.11 -55.38
C SER A 183 -11.65 45.16 -56.90
N GLY A 184 -10.85 46.10 -57.39
CA GLY A 184 -10.58 46.27 -58.82
C GLY A 184 -10.62 47.73 -59.29
N HIS A 185 -10.63 47.90 -60.61
CA HIS A 185 -10.69 49.21 -61.23
C HIS A 185 -12.12 49.66 -61.48
N TYR A 186 -12.42 50.92 -61.16
CA TYR A 186 -13.69 51.57 -61.45
C TYR A 186 -13.48 52.84 -62.28
N TYR A 187 -14.37 53.05 -63.23
CA TYR A 187 -14.50 54.25 -64.04
C TYR A 187 -15.98 54.51 -64.31
N CYS A 188 -16.33 55.69 -64.80
CA CYS A 188 -17.72 55.99 -65.12
C CYS A 188 -17.87 56.67 -66.48
N SER A 189 -19.11 56.77 -66.95
CA SER A 189 -19.49 57.65 -68.04
C SER A 189 -20.75 58.41 -67.69
N ALA A 190 -20.93 59.58 -68.30
CA ALA A 190 -22.10 60.44 -68.14
C ALA A 190 -22.68 60.81 -69.52
N SER A 191 -23.96 61.16 -69.56
CA SER A 191 -24.67 61.69 -70.72
C SER A 191 -25.86 62.55 -70.27
N ASN A 192 -26.34 63.47 -71.11
CA ASN A 192 -27.49 64.33 -70.83
C ASN A 192 -28.56 64.21 -71.92
N SER A 193 -29.81 64.59 -71.64
CA SER A 193 -30.94 64.56 -72.60
C SER A 193 -30.75 65.41 -73.87
N GLY A 194 -29.70 66.24 -73.92
CA GLY A 194 -29.31 67.03 -75.09
C GLY A 194 -28.22 66.41 -75.98
N GLY A 195 -27.59 65.29 -75.58
CA GLY A 195 -26.56 64.59 -76.36
C GLY A 195 -26.83 63.09 -76.42
N GLN A 196 -26.49 62.44 -77.53
CA GLN A 196 -26.75 61.00 -77.71
C GLN A 196 -25.66 60.09 -77.12
N ASP A 197 -24.39 60.53 -77.14
CA ASP A 197 -23.26 59.73 -76.68
C ASP A 197 -22.95 59.89 -75.18
N TYR A 198 -22.25 58.90 -74.64
CA TYR A 198 -21.67 58.94 -73.29
C TYR A 198 -20.21 59.38 -73.33
N ALA A 199 -19.84 60.33 -72.46
CA ALA A 199 -18.44 60.70 -72.24
C ALA A 199 -17.89 59.92 -71.03
N GLN A 200 -16.77 59.22 -71.21
CA GLN A 200 -16.10 58.45 -70.15
C GLN A 200 -15.23 59.32 -69.24
N SER A 201 -15.01 58.85 -68.01
CA SER A 201 -14.16 59.50 -67.02
C SER A 201 -12.69 59.50 -67.43
N LYS A 202 -12.01 60.62 -67.20
CA LYS A 202 -10.57 60.74 -67.51
C LYS A 202 -9.68 59.96 -66.55
N ASN A 203 -10.18 59.71 -65.34
CA ASN A 203 -9.49 58.93 -64.31
C ASN A 203 -10.19 57.60 -64.07
N VAL A 204 -9.41 56.69 -63.47
CA VAL A 204 -9.83 55.37 -63.00
C VAL A 204 -9.40 55.28 -61.53
N ILE A 205 -10.26 54.79 -60.65
CA ILE A 205 -9.94 54.54 -59.24
C ILE A 205 -9.72 53.05 -59.02
N ASN A 206 -8.69 52.68 -58.27
CA ASN A 206 -8.36 51.29 -57.98
C ASN A 206 -8.65 50.99 -56.51
N ILE A 207 -9.76 50.32 -56.24
CA ILE A 207 -10.19 49.98 -54.89
C ILE A 207 -9.59 48.62 -54.52
N THR A 208 -8.87 48.57 -53.39
CA THR A 208 -8.20 47.35 -52.90
C THR A 208 -8.64 47.07 -51.48
N ILE A 209 -9.50 46.08 -51.29
CA ILE A 209 -10.08 45.75 -49.99
C ILE A 209 -9.25 44.64 -49.33
N LYS A 210 -8.48 45.02 -48.30
CA LYS A 210 -7.61 44.15 -47.51
C LYS A 210 -8.42 43.23 -46.59
N TYR A 211 -7.91 42.03 -46.32
CA TYR A 211 -8.56 41.08 -45.43
C TYR A 211 -7.56 40.25 -44.62
N GLY A 212 -7.85 40.10 -43.32
CA GLY A 212 -7.08 39.27 -42.41
C GLY A 212 -7.33 37.77 -42.62
N ALA A 213 -6.62 36.93 -41.86
CA ALA A 213 -6.58 35.49 -42.05
C ALA A 213 -7.96 34.82 -42.14
N ARG A 214 -8.19 34.01 -43.17
CA ARG A 214 -9.36 33.13 -43.35
C ARG A 214 -8.94 31.73 -43.76
N ASN A 215 -9.89 30.78 -43.71
CA ASN A 215 -9.71 29.38 -44.08
C ASN A 215 -8.45 28.74 -43.47
N VAL A 216 -8.18 29.03 -42.21
CA VAL A 216 -6.97 28.58 -41.53
C VAL A 216 -7.02 27.05 -41.36
N SER A 217 -6.07 26.34 -41.96
CA SER A 217 -5.99 24.87 -41.92
C SER A 217 -4.63 24.42 -41.41
N ILE A 218 -4.58 23.18 -40.90
CA ILE A 218 -3.35 22.51 -40.50
C ILE A 218 -3.24 21.17 -41.22
N ASP A 219 -2.16 21.00 -41.96
CA ASP A 219 -1.91 19.83 -42.79
C ASP A 219 -0.73 19.02 -42.21
N PHE A 220 -0.78 17.69 -42.33
CA PHE A 220 0.28 16.79 -41.92
C PHE A 220 0.78 15.98 -43.11
N ILE A 221 2.02 16.23 -43.51
CA ILE A 221 2.65 15.64 -44.69
C ILE A 221 3.71 14.65 -44.22
N HIS A 222 3.52 13.37 -44.51
CA HIS A 222 4.47 12.32 -44.13
C HIS A 222 4.50 11.17 -45.13
N ASN A 223 5.70 10.62 -45.36
CA ASN A 223 5.86 9.43 -46.17
C ASN A 223 5.67 8.15 -45.34
N GLY A 224 4.99 7.17 -45.93
CA GLY A 224 4.72 5.88 -45.32
C GLY A 224 3.85 5.98 -44.06
N ASN A 225 4.06 5.03 -43.14
CA ASN A 225 3.24 4.87 -41.95
C ASN A 225 3.74 5.73 -40.76
N LEU A 226 2.82 6.04 -39.84
CA LEU A 226 3.08 6.80 -38.61
C LEU A 226 3.64 5.90 -37.51
N TRP A 227 4.85 5.38 -37.69
CA TRP A 227 5.55 4.61 -36.66
C TRP A 227 6.72 5.37 -36.07
N GLU A 228 6.96 5.16 -34.79
CA GLU A 228 8.09 5.70 -34.07
C GLU A 228 9.42 5.35 -34.78
N GLY A 229 10.24 6.37 -35.03
CA GLY A 229 11.51 6.26 -35.75
C GLY A 229 11.41 6.14 -37.28
N SER A 230 10.22 6.08 -37.90
CA SER A 230 10.10 5.92 -39.37
C SER A 230 10.23 7.22 -40.18
N GLY A 231 11.10 8.14 -39.72
CA GLY A 231 11.32 9.46 -40.30
C GLY A 231 10.50 10.57 -39.65
N ASN A 232 10.15 11.60 -40.42
CA ASN A 232 9.54 12.84 -39.93
C ASN A 232 8.09 13.03 -40.43
N ILE A 233 7.37 13.96 -39.79
CA ILE A 233 6.09 14.52 -40.21
C ILE A 233 6.30 16.02 -40.37
N THR A 234 5.93 16.56 -41.53
CA THR A 234 5.91 18.01 -41.76
C THR A 234 4.52 18.56 -41.44
N ILE A 235 4.45 19.51 -40.52
CA ILE A 235 3.24 20.22 -40.12
C ILE A 235 3.22 21.57 -40.84
N ARG A 236 2.17 21.85 -41.60
CA ARG A 236 2.01 23.10 -42.35
C ARG A 236 0.72 23.82 -41.95
N CYS A 237 0.82 25.10 -41.64
CA CYS A 237 -0.32 25.98 -41.42
C CYS A 237 -0.62 26.78 -42.69
N ASN A 238 -1.84 26.68 -43.20
CA ASN A 238 -2.30 27.48 -44.33
C ASN A 238 -3.30 28.54 -43.84
N ALA A 239 -3.33 29.69 -44.51
CA ALA A 239 -4.32 30.74 -44.31
C ALA A 239 -4.43 31.59 -45.59
N ASP A 240 -5.64 32.04 -45.89
CA ASP A 240 -5.95 33.02 -46.94
C ASP A 240 -5.94 34.43 -46.33
N CYS A 241 -5.07 35.32 -46.83
CA CYS A 241 -4.89 36.67 -46.31
C CYS A 241 -4.45 37.62 -47.43
N TYR A 242 -4.95 38.86 -47.45
CA TYR A 242 -4.42 39.91 -48.30
C TYR A 242 -4.22 41.23 -47.53
N PRO A 243 -2.98 41.74 -47.37
CA PRO A 243 -1.72 41.14 -47.84
C PRO A 243 -1.42 39.76 -47.18
N PRO A 244 -0.43 39.00 -47.69
CA PRO A 244 -0.13 37.66 -47.19
C PRO A 244 0.14 37.62 -45.68
N CYS A 245 -0.34 36.58 -45.00
CA CYS A 245 0.00 36.39 -43.58
C CYS A 245 1.48 36.05 -43.40
N ASP A 246 2.09 36.69 -42.40
CA ASP A 246 3.49 36.56 -42.01
C ASP A 246 3.65 36.00 -40.58
N ARG A 247 2.64 36.16 -39.73
CA ARG A 247 2.63 35.66 -38.35
C ARG A 247 1.87 34.35 -38.23
N TYR A 248 2.60 33.28 -37.93
CA TYR A 248 2.07 31.92 -37.74
C TYR A 248 2.48 31.35 -36.38
N GLN A 249 1.56 30.67 -35.69
CA GLN A 249 1.82 29.95 -34.45
C GLN A 249 1.16 28.57 -34.51
N ILE A 250 1.95 27.51 -34.37
CA ILE A 250 1.47 26.12 -34.24
C ILE A 250 1.43 25.76 -32.76
N TYR A 251 0.34 25.13 -32.33
CA TYR A 251 0.09 24.65 -30.98
C TYR A 251 0.06 23.11 -30.95
N HIS A 252 0.55 22.54 -29.85
CA HIS A 252 0.49 21.11 -29.55
C HIS A 252 -0.11 20.95 -28.16
N ASN A 253 -1.21 20.19 -28.04
CA ASN A 253 -1.99 20.03 -26.81
C ASN A 253 -2.33 21.38 -26.14
N ASN A 254 -2.77 22.35 -26.96
CA ASN A 254 -3.06 23.75 -26.58
C ASN A 254 -1.85 24.60 -26.11
N SER A 255 -0.63 24.06 -26.10
CA SER A 255 0.59 24.81 -25.78
C SER A 255 1.23 25.32 -27.07
N PRO A 256 1.65 26.60 -27.17
CA PRO A 256 2.37 27.11 -28.33
C PRO A 256 3.72 26.38 -28.46
N LYS A 257 4.04 25.87 -29.66
CA LYS A 257 5.24 25.03 -29.89
C LYS A 257 6.15 25.52 -31.01
N PHE A 258 5.62 26.11 -32.09
CA PHE A 258 6.43 26.60 -33.21
C PHE A 258 5.88 27.91 -33.80
N MET A 259 6.74 28.90 -34.08
CA MET A 259 6.39 30.20 -34.66
C MET A 259 6.70 30.27 -36.17
N PHE A 260 6.34 29.22 -36.91
CA PHE A 260 6.63 29.10 -38.34
C PHE A 260 5.39 28.61 -39.10
N LYS A 261 5.28 29.00 -40.38
CA LYS A 261 4.25 28.49 -41.28
C LYS A 261 4.35 26.98 -41.48
N GLU A 262 5.57 26.44 -41.49
CA GLU A 262 5.86 25.03 -41.72
C GLU A 262 7.03 24.57 -40.86
N THR A 263 6.96 23.34 -40.34
CA THR A 263 8.00 22.74 -39.49
C THR A 263 7.97 21.22 -39.59
N SER A 264 9.11 20.55 -39.38
CA SER A 264 9.18 19.09 -39.36
C SER A 264 9.49 18.56 -37.97
N ILE A 265 8.65 17.64 -37.50
CA ILE A 265 8.85 16.88 -36.25
C ILE A 265 9.28 15.45 -36.56
N VAL A 266 10.10 14.86 -35.68
CA VAL A 266 10.39 13.42 -35.72
C VAL A 266 9.13 12.62 -35.34
N LYS A 267 8.92 11.46 -35.99
CA LYS A 267 7.90 10.49 -35.57
C LYS A 267 8.36 9.85 -34.25
N ALA A 268 8.02 10.47 -33.13
CA ALA A 268 8.30 10.01 -31.77
C ALA A 268 7.04 10.15 -30.91
N ARG A 269 6.79 9.22 -29.98
CA ARG A 269 5.47 9.11 -29.31
C ARG A 269 5.04 10.38 -28.59
N GLU A 270 5.97 11.15 -28.05
CA GLU A 270 5.77 12.44 -27.37
C GLU A 270 5.24 13.55 -28.29
N ASN A 271 5.40 13.40 -29.62
CA ASN A 271 4.81 14.31 -30.59
C ASN A 271 3.39 13.90 -31.01
N SER A 272 2.81 12.84 -30.44
CA SER A 272 1.38 12.52 -30.62
C SER A 272 0.49 13.53 -29.86
N GLY A 273 -0.77 13.61 -30.26
CA GLY A 273 -1.78 14.47 -29.66
C GLY A 273 -2.32 15.52 -30.61
N GLN A 274 -2.92 16.55 -30.03
CA GLN A 274 -3.76 17.50 -30.75
C GLN A 274 -2.95 18.69 -31.24
N TYR A 275 -3.05 18.98 -32.55
CA TYR A 275 -2.45 20.17 -33.14
C TYR A 275 -3.52 21.10 -33.71
N HIS A 276 -3.23 22.39 -33.66
CA HIS A 276 -3.92 23.44 -34.42
C HIS A 276 -2.91 24.56 -34.66
N CYS A 277 -3.23 25.50 -35.54
CA CYS A 277 -2.40 26.68 -35.75
C CYS A 277 -3.25 27.95 -35.79
N SER A 278 -2.62 29.10 -35.57
CA SER A 278 -3.20 30.42 -35.80
C SER A 278 -2.36 31.22 -36.78
N ALA A 279 -3.02 32.04 -37.59
CA ALA A 279 -2.40 32.92 -38.58
C ALA A 279 -2.93 34.36 -38.44
N SER A 280 -2.07 35.33 -38.73
CA SER A 280 -2.41 36.76 -38.81
C SER A 280 -1.44 37.50 -39.73
N ASN A 281 -1.78 38.74 -40.08
CA ASN A 281 -0.94 39.66 -40.85
C ASN A 281 -0.49 40.80 -39.91
N SER A 282 0.79 41.17 -39.95
CA SER A 282 1.37 42.29 -39.19
C SER A 282 0.63 43.62 -39.31
N LEU A 283 -0.06 43.90 -40.42
CA LEU A 283 -0.87 45.10 -40.63
C LEU A 283 -2.21 45.10 -39.87
N LYS A 284 -2.70 43.93 -39.43
CA LYS A 284 -3.91 43.84 -38.59
C LYS A 284 -3.70 42.82 -37.47
N PRO A 285 -2.84 43.12 -36.49
CA PRO A 285 -2.38 42.16 -35.49
C PRO A 285 -3.50 41.65 -34.57
N GLY A 286 -4.59 42.42 -34.42
CA GLY A 286 -5.79 41.99 -33.69
C GLY A 286 -6.64 40.94 -34.41
N TYR A 287 -6.49 40.75 -35.73
CA TYR A 287 -7.28 39.79 -36.50
C TYR A 287 -6.55 38.44 -36.65
N VAL A 288 -6.43 37.74 -35.53
CA VAL A 288 -5.90 36.37 -35.46
C VAL A 288 -7.04 35.37 -35.66
N ARG A 289 -6.86 34.39 -36.56
CA ARG A 289 -7.76 33.23 -36.65
C ARG A 289 -7.01 31.92 -36.51
N SER A 290 -7.69 30.92 -35.94
CA SER A 290 -7.14 29.59 -35.69
C SER A 290 -7.81 28.52 -36.54
N SER A 291 -7.06 27.47 -36.87
CA SER A 291 -7.57 26.27 -37.50
C SER A 291 -8.44 25.46 -36.55
N ASN A 292 -9.23 24.55 -37.12
CA ASN A 292 -9.75 23.42 -36.37
C ASN A 292 -8.59 22.58 -35.80
N LYS A 293 -8.90 21.84 -34.73
CA LYS A 293 -7.99 20.89 -34.08
C LYS A 293 -7.97 19.56 -34.82
N ALA A 294 -6.77 18.99 -34.99
CA ALA A 294 -6.56 17.70 -35.63
C ALA A 294 -5.51 16.88 -34.87
N ASP A 295 -5.72 15.58 -34.72
CA ASP A 295 -4.90 14.71 -33.87
C ASP A 295 -3.91 13.87 -34.70
N ILE A 296 -2.63 13.88 -34.31
CA ILE A 296 -1.62 12.94 -34.81
C ILE A 296 -1.46 11.81 -33.79
N THR A 297 -1.57 10.55 -34.25
CA THR A 297 -1.29 9.37 -33.43
C THR A 297 -0.09 8.59 -34.00
N ILE A 298 1.03 8.58 -33.28
CA ILE A 298 2.23 7.85 -33.67
C ILE A 298 2.20 6.46 -33.01
N LYS A 299 2.19 5.41 -33.82
CA LYS A 299 2.25 4.01 -33.37
C LYS A 299 3.66 3.67 -32.89
N TYR A 300 3.76 2.82 -31.89
CA TYR A 300 5.04 2.40 -31.32
C TYR A 300 5.02 0.93 -30.85
N PRO A 301 6.15 0.21 -30.99
CA PRO A 301 6.25 -1.19 -30.60
C PRO A 301 6.22 -1.35 -29.07
N PRO A 302 6.12 -2.59 -28.56
CA PRO A 302 6.14 -2.84 -27.13
C PRO A 302 7.45 -2.37 -26.51
N GLY A 303 7.36 -1.48 -25.53
CA GLY A 303 8.50 -1.00 -24.75
C GLY A 303 9.05 -2.06 -23.78
N VAL A 304 9.50 -1.62 -22.62
CA VAL A 304 10.00 -2.52 -21.57
C VAL A 304 8.86 -3.42 -21.08
N VAL A 305 9.04 -4.74 -21.23
CA VAL A 305 8.05 -5.73 -20.79
C VAL A 305 8.25 -6.05 -19.32
N SER A 306 7.42 -5.43 -18.49
CA SER A 306 7.40 -5.61 -17.03
C SER A 306 6.62 -6.86 -16.62
N ILE A 307 7.01 -7.46 -15.49
CA ILE A 307 6.29 -8.53 -14.81
C ILE A 307 5.89 -8.02 -13.43
N THR A 308 4.63 -8.24 -13.06
CA THR A 308 4.05 -7.87 -11.77
C THR A 308 3.52 -9.11 -11.05
N PRO A 309 3.83 -9.31 -9.75
CA PRO A 309 4.79 -8.56 -8.93
C PRO A 309 6.22 -8.60 -9.47
N ASP A 310 7.05 -7.58 -9.18
CA ASP A 310 8.47 -7.62 -9.58
C ASP A 310 9.27 -8.59 -8.69
N LYS A 311 9.28 -9.86 -9.09
CA LYS A 311 10.04 -10.95 -8.47
C LYS A 311 10.66 -11.83 -9.53
N ASN A 312 11.79 -12.46 -9.19
CA ASN A 312 12.47 -13.40 -10.07
C ASN A 312 12.00 -14.85 -9.88
N THR A 313 11.37 -15.18 -8.75
CA THR A 313 10.84 -16.51 -8.44
C THR A 313 9.42 -16.39 -7.88
N PHE A 314 8.54 -17.25 -8.39
CA PHE A 314 7.15 -17.42 -7.97
C PHE A 314 6.91 -18.86 -7.56
N TYR A 315 5.88 -19.06 -6.74
CA TYR A 315 5.57 -20.36 -6.16
C TYR A 315 4.11 -20.71 -6.42
N CYS A 316 3.85 -21.97 -6.72
CA CYS A 316 2.48 -22.47 -6.79
C CYS A 316 2.32 -23.84 -6.15
N LYS A 317 1.08 -24.08 -5.71
CA LYS A 317 0.67 -25.33 -5.09
C LYS A 317 0.51 -26.40 -6.18
N LYS A 318 1.10 -27.57 -5.95
CA LYS A 318 0.91 -28.75 -6.80
C LYS A 318 -0.58 -29.01 -7.07
N ASP A 319 -0.92 -29.14 -8.36
CA ASP A 319 -2.27 -29.31 -8.89
C ASP A 319 -3.29 -28.23 -8.44
N GLY A 320 -2.81 -27.08 -7.93
CA GLY A 320 -3.62 -26.00 -7.34
C GLY A 320 -3.41 -24.64 -8.01
N LYS A 321 -3.80 -23.57 -7.28
CA LYS A 321 -3.65 -22.18 -7.73
C LYS A 321 -2.23 -21.64 -7.47
N PRO A 322 -1.79 -20.61 -8.22
CA PRO A 322 -0.61 -19.84 -7.86
C PRO A 322 -0.81 -19.09 -6.54
N TYR A 323 0.28 -18.88 -5.79
CA TYR A 323 0.21 -18.08 -4.56
C TYR A 323 -0.05 -16.59 -4.85
N VAL A 324 0.49 -16.09 -5.96
CA VAL A 324 0.20 -14.75 -6.51
C VAL A 324 0.03 -14.86 -8.02
N ASP A 325 -0.92 -14.11 -8.58
CA ASP A 325 -1.03 -13.99 -10.03
C ASP A 325 0.22 -13.29 -10.60
N VAL A 326 0.73 -13.83 -11.70
CA VAL A 326 1.90 -13.30 -12.41
C VAL A 326 1.40 -12.72 -13.72
N VAL A 327 1.41 -11.40 -13.82
CA VAL A 327 0.92 -10.65 -14.98
C VAL A 327 2.07 -9.92 -15.67
N CYS A 328 1.91 -9.76 -16.97
CA CYS A 328 2.85 -9.08 -17.85
C CYS A 328 2.23 -7.80 -18.41
N LYS A 329 3.03 -6.72 -18.50
CA LYS A 329 2.59 -5.45 -19.06
C LYS A 329 3.71 -4.78 -19.84
N ALA A 330 3.38 -4.27 -21.03
CA ALA A 330 4.22 -3.37 -21.82
C ALA A 330 3.41 -2.13 -22.24
N ASP A 331 4.11 -1.04 -22.53
CA ASP A 331 3.54 0.13 -23.20
C ASP A 331 3.68 -0.02 -24.72
N CYS A 332 2.58 0.15 -25.46
CA CYS A 332 2.47 -0.14 -26.89
C CYS A 332 1.22 0.49 -27.51
N LEU A 333 1.35 0.97 -28.75
CA LEU A 333 0.23 1.47 -29.55
C LEU A 333 0.32 0.97 -31.00
N PRO A 334 -0.64 0.16 -31.51
CA PRO A 334 -1.85 -0.31 -30.84
C PRO A 334 -1.57 -1.25 -29.65
N GLN A 335 -2.59 -1.52 -28.82
CA GLN A 335 -2.44 -2.29 -27.58
C GLN A 335 -1.79 -3.67 -27.81
N CYS A 336 -0.90 -4.07 -26.89
CA CYS A 336 -0.22 -5.35 -26.98
C CYS A 336 -1.16 -6.55 -26.81
N THR A 337 -0.90 -7.56 -27.63
CA THR A 337 -1.20 -8.96 -27.30
C THR A 337 -0.05 -9.55 -26.49
N TYR A 338 -0.34 -10.58 -25.69
CA TYR A 338 0.62 -11.19 -24.78
C TYR A 338 0.66 -12.70 -24.95
N LYS A 339 1.87 -13.27 -24.88
CA LYS A 339 2.15 -14.70 -24.93
C LYS A 339 3.24 -15.02 -23.90
N TRP A 340 3.25 -16.22 -23.35
CA TRP A 340 4.31 -16.67 -22.46
C TRP A 340 5.08 -17.83 -23.09
N GLU A 341 6.39 -17.74 -23.03
CA GLU A 341 7.34 -18.74 -23.46
C GLU A 341 7.95 -19.45 -22.24
N ARG A 342 8.20 -20.75 -22.37
CA ARG A 342 8.92 -21.56 -21.39
C ARG A 342 10.27 -21.99 -21.97
N GLU A 343 11.30 -21.99 -21.13
CA GLU A 343 12.62 -22.53 -21.46
C GLU A 343 12.53 -24.04 -21.74
N ILE A 344 13.06 -24.47 -22.90
CA ILE A 344 13.00 -25.86 -23.35
C ILE A 344 14.40 -26.47 -23.40
N TYR A 345 14.45 -27.74 -22.99
CA TYR A 345 15.57 -28.63 -23.23
C TYR A 345 15.11 -29.63 -24.30
N ALA A 346 15.52 -29.41 -25.55
CA ALA A 346 15.25 -30.19 -26.77
C ALA A 346 13.76 -30.46 -27.17
N GLY A 347 13.37 -29.99 -28.38
CA GLY A 347 12.28 -30.58 -29.17
C GLY A 347 10.82 -30.20 -28.86
N TYR A 348 10.53 -29.51 -27.75
CA TYR A 348 9.15 -29.11 -27.40
C TYR A 348 8.77 -27.72 -27.91
N ASN A 349 7.48 -27.40 -27.88
CA ASN A 349 6.93 -26.14 -28.39
C ASN A 349 7.11 -25.00 -27.35
N PRO A 350 7.77 -23.86 -27.67
CA PRO A 350 8.11 -22.80 -26.70
C PRO A 350 6.89 -22.07 -26.14
N LEU A 351 5.83 -21.96 -26.95
CA LEU A 351 4.60 -21.27 -26.58
C LEU A 351 3.87 -22.03 -25.46
N PHE A 352 3.83 -21.42 -24.27
CA PHE A 352 3.31 -22.04 -23.07
C PHE A 352 1.84 -21.65 -22.82
N THR A 353 1.53 -20.35 -22.64
CA THR A 353 0.16 -19.82 -22.51
C THR A 353 0.00 -18.53 -23.34
N THR A 354 -1.25 -18.09 -23.51
CA THR A 354 -1.63 -16.83 -24.17
C THR A 354 -2.34 -15.93 -23.16
N GLY A 355 -2.32 -14.61 -23.40
CA GLY A 355 -2.86 -13.61 -22.48
C GLY A 355 -1.80 -13.02 -21.55
N TYR A 356 -2.18 -11.94 -20.86
CA TYR A 356 -1.26 -11.16 -20.02
C TYR A 356 -0.91 -11.87 -18.70
N SER A 357 -1.78 -12.76 -18.19
CA SER A 357 -1.51 -13.59 -17.01
C SER A 357 -0.89 -14.93 -17.40
N LEU A 358 0.18 -15.31 -16.71
CA LEU A 358 0.90 -16.58 -16.90
C LEU A 358 0.03 -17.81 -16.59
N PHE A 359 -0.96 -17.67 -15.71
CA PHE A 359 -1.84 -18.78 -15.29
C PHE A 359 -3.19 -18.81 -16.01
N ALA A 360 -3.39 -17.98 -17.04
CA ALA A 360 -4.69 -17.75 -17.67
C ALA A 360 -5.30 -19.00 -18.36
N THR A 361 -4.50 -19.79 -19.08
CA THR A 361 -5.05 -20.88 -19.93
C THR A 361 -4.51 -22.28 -19.64
N LYS A 362 -3.50 -22.44 -18.77
CA LYS A 362 -2.94 -23.76 -18.41
C LYS A 362 -2.57 -23.85 -16.94
N ASN A 363 -2.85 -25.01 -16.34
CA ASN A 363 -2.39 -25.35 -15.00
C ASN A 363 -0.89 -25.74 -15.02
N ILE A 364 -0.03 -24.73 -14.79
CA ILE A 364 1.44 -24.87 -14.72
C ILE A 364 1.87 -25.81 -13.59
N CYS A 365 1.06 -25.88 -12.54
CA CYS A 365 1.38 -26.52 -11.28
C CYS A 365 1.09 -28.04 -11.32
N SER A 366 0.81 -28.56 -12.52
CA SER A 366 0.54 -29.96 -12.80
C SER A 366 1.81 -30.82 -12.84
N ARG A 367 1.61 -32.12 -12.60
CA ARG A 367 2.61 -33.17 -12.36
C ARG A 367 3.52 -33.52 -13.56
N TRP A 368 4.33 -32.58 -14.03
CA TRP A 368 5.46 -32.81 -14.93
C TRP A 368 6.79 -32.96 -14.16
N PRO A 369 7.84 -33.61 -14.71
CA PRO A 369 8.95 -34.18 -13.92
C PRO A 369 9.97 -33.15 -13.39
N ARG A 370 9.69 -31.85 -13.45
CA ARG A 370 10.53 -30.79 -12.89
C ARG A 370 9.70 -29.91 -11.96
N SER A 371 10.15 -29.78 -10.72
CA SER A 371 9.59 -28.88 -9.70
C SER A 371 9.84 -27.39 -9.98
N ARG A 372 10.49 -27.05 -11.11
CA ARG A 372 10.94 -25.70 -11.45
C ARG A 372 10.85 -25.46 -12.96
N TYR A 373 10.25 -24.34 -13.33
CA TYR A 373 10.15 -23.85 -14.71
C TYR A 373 10.80 -22.48 -14.83
N ARG A 374 11.34 -22.17 -16.00
CA ARG A 374 11.76 -20.82 -16.36
C ARG A 374 10.87 -20.31 -17.49
N CYS A 375 10.26 -19.14 -17.30
CA CYS A 375 9.29 -18.55 -18.22
C CYS A 375 9.65 -17.09 -18.53
N ARG A 376 9.29 -16.60 -19.71
CA ARG A 376 9.31 -15.16 -20.04
C ARG A 376 8.04 -14.78 -20.78
N CYS A 377 7.53 -13.59 -20.52
CA CYS A 377 6.48 -12.98 -21.33
C CYS A 377 7.06 -12.39 -22.63
N ILE A 378 6.24 -12.45 -23.68
CA ILE A 378 6.38 -11.80 -24.96
C ILE A 378 5.18 -10.85 -25.11
N ALA A 379 5.44 -9.56 -25.27
CA ALA A 379 4.44 -8.57 -25.64
C ALA A 379 4.58 -8.28 -27.14
N SER A 380 3.46 -8.16 -27.88
CA SER A 380 3.49 -7.96 -29.34
C SER A 380 2.33 -7.11 -29.89
N ASN A 381 2.63 -6.19 -30.82
CA ASN A 381 1.66 -5.46 -31.63
C ASN A 381 2.15 -5.37 -33.09
N ASP A 382 1.24 -5.34 -34.07
CA ASP A 382 1.50 -5.21 -35.52
C ASP A 382 2.83 -5.87 -36.00
N ASN A 383 2.99 -7.17 -35.72
CA ASN A 383 4.15 -8.02 -36.04
C ASN A 383 5.51 -7.66 -35.39
N ARG A 384 5.57 -6.69 -34.48
CA ARG A 384 6.73 -6.44 -33.60
C ARG A 384 6.51 -7.02 -32.20
N TYR A 385 7.60 -7.37 -31.52
CA TYR A 385 7.57 -8.00 -30.21
C TYR A 385 8.75 -7.59 -29.33
N SER A 386 8.55 -7.67 -28.02
CA SER A 386 9.56 -7.44 -26.98
C SER A 386 9.44 -8.52 -25.90
N TYR A 387 10.53 -8.79 -25.19
CA TYR A 387 10.61 -9.84 -24.17
C TYR A 387 10.79 -9.25 -22.77
N SER A 388 10.15 -9.88 -21.79
CA SER A 388 10.49 -9.68 -20.37
C SER A 388 11.77 -10.41 -19.97
N LYS A 389 12.30 -10.07 -18.78
CA LYS A 389 13.28 -10.92 -18.10
C LYS A 389 12.72 -12.33 -17.86
N TRP A 390 13.59 -13.32 -17.85
CA TRP A 390 13.23 -14.67 -17.42
C TRP A 390 12.90 -14.71 -15.92
N ILE A 391 11.76 -15.32 -15.58
CA ILE A 391 11.33 -15.62 -14.21
C ILE A 391 11.30 -17.13 -13.97
N THR A 392 11.38 -17.52 -12.70
CA THR A 392 11.27 -18.90 -12.26
C THR A 392 9.89 -19.14 -11.63
N VAL A 393 9.26 -20.29 -11.92
CA VAL A 393 8.09 -20.80 -11.19
C VAL A 393 8.47 -22.13 -10.54
N GLU A 394 8.39 -22.21 -9.21
CA GLU A 394 8.64 -23.43 -8.45
C GLU A 394 7.32 -24.02 -7.92
N ILE A 395 7.15 -25.34 -8.11
CA ILE A 395 6.06 -26.09 -7.49
C ILE A 395 6.52 -26.47 -6.07
N LYS A 396 5.69 -26.13 -5.09
CA LYS A 396 5.83 -26.57 -3.69
C LYS A 396 4.64 -27.43 -3.30
N ASP A 397 4.89 -28.42 -2.44
CA ASP A 397 3.91 -29.38 -1.93
C ASP A 397 3.77 -29.38 -0.39
N GLY A 398 4.54 -28.54 0.31
CA GLY A 398 4.33 -28.21 1.72
C GLY A 398 5.59 -27.67 2.42
N PRO A 399 5.56 -27.62 3.77
CA PRO A 399 6.68 -27.19 4.59
C PRO A 399 7.95 -28.06 4.46
N GLU A 400 9.11 -27.41 4.40
CA GLU A 400 10.44 -28.06 4.32
C GLU A 400 11.12 -28.15 5.70
N HIS A 401 12.16 -28.98 5.83
CA HIS A 401 13.01 -29.08 7.05
C HIS A 401 12.24 -29.30 8.37
N ILE A 402 11.28 -30.22 8.37
CA ILE A 402 10.49 -30.56 9.57
C ILE A 402 11.40 -31.12 10.67
N THR A 403 11.28 -30.56 11.87
CA THR A 403 11.96 -31.03 13.08
C THR A 403 10.98 -31.13 14.25
N ILE A 404 11.23 -32.11 15.10
CA ILE A 404 10.60 -32.25 16.41
C ILE A 404 11.73 -32.15 17.42
N THR A 405 11.56 -31.27 18.41
CA THR A 405 12.53 -31.01 19.47
C THR A 405 11.90 -31.33 20.82
N SER A 406 12.64 -31.99 21.70
CA SER A 406 12.23 -32.24 23.08
C SER A 406 12.85 -31.20 24.02
N SER A 407 12.20 -30.94 25.16
CA SER A 407 12.77 -30.07 26.22
C SER A 407 13.92 -30.71 27.00
N GLY A 408 14.28 -31.97 26.71
CA GLY A 408 15.30 -32.72 27.42
C GLY A 408 15.15 -34.23 27.24
N THR A 409 15.56 -35.00 28.25
CA THR A 409 15.26 -36.43 28.35
C THR A 409 13.89 -36.66 28.98
N PRO A 410 13.03 -37.53 28.41
CA PRO A 410 11.72 -37.84 28.98
C PRO A 410 11.83 -38.66 30.26
N ILE A 411 11.66 -38.02 31.43
CA ILE A 411 11.73 -38.68 32.75
C ILE A 411 10.33 -38.69 33.37
N GLU A 412 9.93 -39.83 33.95
CA GLU A 412 8.65 -40.02 34.65
C GLU A 412 8.47 -39.01 35.78
N ASN A 413 7.23 -38.51 35.94
CA ASN A 413 6.82 -37.45 36.86
C ASN A 413 7.51 -36.08 36.66
N SER A 414 8.36 -35.91 35.64
CA SER A 414 8.96 -34.62 35.30
C SER A 414 8.15 -33.86 34.23
N PRO A 415 8.26 -32.52 34.15
CA PRO A 415 7.69 -31.76 33.05
C PRO A 415 8.49 -31.96 31.76
N PHE A 416 7.80 -32.20 30.66
CA PHE A 416 8.40 -32.50 29.36
C PHE A 416 7.60 -31.84 28.23
N ASN A 417 8.26 -31.35 27.20
CA ASN A 417 7.60 -30.74 26.04
C ASN A 417 8.12 -31.34 24.73
N LEU A 418 7.22 -31.53 23.76
CA LEU A 418 7.55 -31.81 22.36
C LEU A 418 7.13 -30.63 21.50
N THR A 419 8.09 -29.98 20.83
CA THR A 419 7.85 -28.81 19.97
C THR A 419 8.13 -29.17 18.51
N CYS A 420 7.14 -28.96 17.66
CA CYS A 420 7.23 -29.19 16.23
C CYS A 420 7.57 -27.88 15.48
N SER A 421 8.42 -27.95 14.46
CA SER A 421 8.75 -26.79 13.63
C SER A 421 9.13 -27.21 12.20
N ALA A 422 8.98 -26.29 11.25
CA ALA A 422 9.41 -26.44 9.85
C ALA A 422 9.61 -25.07 9.20
N ASN A 423 10.28 -25.08 8.06
CA ASN A 423 10.48 -23.91 7.22
C ASN A 423 9.27 -23.77 6.27
N CYS A 424 8.31 -22.93 6.67
CA CYS A 424 7.12 -22.60 5.88
C CYS A 424 7.34 -21.25 5.16
N LEU A 425 7.35 -21.25 3.82
CA LEU A 425 7.75 -20.10 2.99
C LEU A 425 6.90 -18.84 3.24
N HIS A 426 5.62 -19.03 3.60
CA HIS A 426 4.65 -17.96 3.89
C HIS A 426 4.05 -18.10 5.30
N GLY A 427 4.81 -18.66 6.24
CA GLY A 427 4.35 -19.01 7.58
C GLY A 427 3.58 -20.33 7.61
N CYS A 428 3.68 -21.05 8.73
CA CYS A 428 2.93 -22.28 8.93
C CYS A 428 1.51 -21.92 9.39
N THR A 429 0.49 -22.54 8.79
CA THR A 429 -0.92 -22.22 9.05
C THR A 429 -1.55 -23.12 10.11
N SER A 430 -1.01 -24.33 10.33
CA SER A 430 -1.51 -25.26 11.34
C SER A 430 -0.44 -26.24 11.80
N TYR A 431 -0.50 -26.60 13.09
CA TYR A 431 0.24 -27.70 13.70
C TYR A 431 -0.77 -28.69 14.29
N MET A 432 -0.69 -29.95 13.89
CA MET A 432 -1.60 -31.02 14.33
C MET A 432 -0.80 -32.24 14.74
N TRP A 433 -0.97 -32.69 15.96
CA TRP A 433 -0.32 -33.88 16.48
C TRP A 433 -1.30 -35.06 16.49
N TYR A 434 -0.79 -36.26 16.22
CA TYR A 434 -1.53 -37.52 16.35
C TYR A 434 -0.79 -38.47 17.29
N PHE A 435 -1.54 -39.01 18.25
CA PHE A 435 -1.10 -40.06 19.17
C PHE A 435 -2.29 -41.00 19.43
N ASN A 436 -2.12 -42.31 19.23
CA ASN A 436 -3.18 -43.32 19.40
C ASN A 436 -4.53 -42.93 18.74
N ARG A 437 -4.47 -42.44 17.49
CA ARG A 437 -5.61 -41.88 16.71
C ARG A 437 -6.27 -40.60 17.29
N LYS A 438 -5.92 -40.16 18.49
CA LYS A 438 -6.37 -38.88 19.05
C LYS A 438 -5.61 -37.73 18.40
N ARG A 439 -6.35 -36.76 17.86
CA ARG A 439 -5.81 -35.50 17.36
C ARG A 439 -5.60 -34.54 18.53
N LEU A 440 -4.39 -33.99 18.62
CA LEU A 440 -3.99 -32.94 19.56
C LEU A 440 -3.62 -31.69 18.76
N HIS A 441 -3.84 -30.51 19.36
CA HIS A 441 -3.55 -29.21 18.73
C HIS A 441 -2.38 -28.53 19.43
N ASN A 442 -1.91 -27.43 18.84
CA ASN A 442 -0.75 -26.61 19.24
C ASN A 442 0.60 -27.08 18.68
N GLN A 443 1.51 -26.11 18.50
CA GLN A 443 2.88 -26.34 18.06
C GLN A 443 3.70 -27.16 19.08
N THR A 444 3.46 -26.91 20.37
CA THR A 444 4.12 -27.59 21.49
C THR A 444 3.11 -28.40 22.29
N LEU A 445 3.32 -29.71 22.39
CA LEU A 445 2.68 -30.54 23.40
C LEU A 445 3.41 -30.36 24.73
N LYS A 446 2.67 -30.04 25.79
CA LYS A 446 3.20 -29.85 27.15
C LYS A 446 2.68 -30.93 28.09
N PHE A 447 3.60 -31.66 28.70
CA PHE A 447 3.34 -32.69 29.69
C PHE A 447 3.79 -32.15 31.05
N HIS A 448 2.85 -31.93 31.99
CA HIS A 448 3.18 -31.37 33.31
C HIS A 448 3.81 -32.41 34.25
N ARG A 449 3.36 -33.67 34.14
CA ARG A 449 3.89 -34.84 34.86
C ARG A 449 3.88 -36.02 33.90
N LEU A 450 5.01 -36.28 33.27
CA LEU A 450 5.14 -37.29 32.22
C LEU A 450 4.94 -38.72 32.78
N SER A 451 4.13 -39.55 32.10
CA SER A 451 3.75 -40.90 32.54
C SER A 451 4.09 -41.98 31.51
N LYS A 452 4.39 -43.21 31.95
CA LYS A 452 4.60 -44.36 31.05
C LYS A 452 3.40 -44.66 30.13
N ALA A 453 2.19 -44.22 30.50
CA ALA A 453 0.99 -44.33 29.66
C ALA A 453 1.05 -43.45 28.38
N GLU A 454 1.97 -42.48 28.34
CA GLU A 454 2.18 -41.56 27.23
C GLU A 454 3.27 -42.08 26.26
N ASN A 455 3.79 -43.30 26.47
CA ASN A 455 4.71 -43.95 25.53
C ASN A 455 4.05 -44.22 24.18
N GLY A 456 4.82 -44.00 23.09
CA GLY A 456 4.41 -44.36 21.74
C GLY A 456 4.91 -43.40 20.67
N GLU A 457 4.35 -43.51 19.47
CA GLU A 457 4.70 -42.66 18.33
C GLU A 457 3.78 -41.44 18.24
N TYR A 458 4.39 -40.25 18.27
CA TYR A 458 3.74 -38.96 18.07
C TYR A 458 4.04 -38.47 16.67
N ILE A 459 3.02 -38.32 15.83
CA ILE A 459 3.17 -37.79 14.47
C ILE A 459 2.73 -36.33 14.45
N CYS A 460 3.66 -35.42 14.18
CA CYS A 460 3.32 -34.03 13.89
C CYS A 460 3.06 -33.86 12.39
N PHE A 461 1.92 -33.29 12.05
CA PHE A 461 1.59 -32.76 10.73
C PHE A 461 1.66 -31.23 10.79
N ILE A 462 2.38 -30.64 9.84
CA ILE A 462 2.48 -29.19 9.68
C ILE A 462 1.85 -28.84 8.33
N GLN A 463 1.04 -27.79 8.32
CA GLN A 463 0.42 -27.25 7.12
C GLN A 463 0.95 -25.85 6.81
N ASP A 464 1.11 -25.55 5.52
CA ASP A 464 1.19 -24.18 5.00
C ASP A 464 0.20 -24.00 3.84
N TYR A 465 0.38 -22.95 3.03
CA TYR A 465 -0.43 -22.74 1.83
C TYR A 465 -0.26 -23.88 0.79
N PHE A 466 0.99 -24.32 0.59
CA PHE A 466 1.36 -25.25 -0.49
C PHE A 466 0.93 -26.68 -0.16
N GLY A 467 0.97 -27.10 1.09
CA GLY A 467 0.41 -28.40 1.48
C GLY A 467 0.66 -28.81 2.92
N ILE A 468 0.72 -30.12 3.15
CA ILE A 468 0.83 -30.74 4.47
C ILE A 468 1.97 -31.74 4.42
N THR A 469 2.89 -31.63 5.36
CA THR A 469 3.99 -32.59 5.53
C THR A 469 4.02 -33.06 6.99
N SER A 470 4.66 -34.21 7.25
CA SER A 470 4.66 -34.79 8.59
C SER A 470 5.99 -35.44 8.98
N LYS A 471 6.18 -35.60 10.29
CA LYS A 471 7.32 -36.29 10.89
C LYS A 471 6.88 -36.97 12.19
N SER A 472 7.42 -38.16 12.47
CA SER A 472 7.15 -38.85 13.72
C SER A 472 8.28 -38.71 14.73
N TYR A 473 7.94 -38.91 16.00
CA TYR A 473 8.82 -38.91 17.15
C TYR A 473 8.39 -40.02 18.11
N SER A 474 9.30 -40.92 18.48
CA SER A 474 9.02 -41.99 19.44
C SER A 474 9.33 -41.53 20.86
N LEU A 475 8.31 -41.49 21.71
CA LEU A 475 8.42 -41.14 23.12
C LEU A 475 8.57 -42.40 23.97
N ASN A 476 9.70 -42.50 24.70
CA ASN A 476 10.00 -43.55 25.67
C ASN A 476 10.35 -42.92 27.02
N VAL A 477 9.39 -42.91 27.93
CA VAL A 477 9.46 -42.34 29.28
C VAL A 477 10.33 -43.20 30.19
N GLN A 478 11.47 -42.62 30.57
CA GLN A 478 12.48 -43.22 31.43
C GLN A 478 12.12 -43.02 32.90
N CYS A 479 12.48 -43.97 33.77
CA CYS A 479 12.16 -43.93 35.19
C CYS A 479 13.36 -44.30 36.06
N SER A 480 13.37 -43.79 37.29
CA SER A 480 14.39 -44.14 38.28
C SER A 480 14.26 -45.60 38.70
N LEU A 481 15.32 -46.11 39.34
CA LEU A 481 15.32 -47.44 39.95
C LEU A 481 14.28 -47.52 41.08
N CYS A 482 13.54 -48.61 41.14
CA CYS A 482 12.66 -48.93 42.26
C CYS A 482 12.63 -50.45 42.46
N ILE A 483 12.96 -50.93 43.67
CA ILE A 483 12.80 -52.35 44.03
C ILE A 483 11.35 -52.57 44.45
N THR A 484 10.62 -53.43 43.75
CA THR A 484 9.19 -53.64 43.96
C THR A 484 8.89 -54.81 44.90
N SER A 485 9.68 -55.89 44.84
CA SER A 485 9.60 -57.00 45.80
C SER A 485 10.91 -57.78 45.89
N PHE A 486 11.11 -58.49 46.99
CA PHE A 486 12.30 -59.31 47.25
C PHE A 486 11.98 -60.50 48.16
N SER A 487 12.72 -61.61 48.05
CA SER A 487 12.61 -62.76 48.97
C SER A 487 12.79 -62.34 50.42
N ASN A 488 11.94 -62.84 51.33
CA ASN A 488 12.19 -62.69 52.77
C ASN A 488 13.22 -63.72 53.23
N VAL A 489 14.50 -63.34 53.23
CA VAL A 489 15.63 -64.17 53.65
C VAL A 489 15.81 -64.16 55.19
N SER A 490 15.04 -63.35 55.92
CA SER A 490 15.02 -63.34 57.39
C SER A 490 14.05 -64.40 57.92
N ASP A 491 14.36 -65.67 57.69
CA ASP A 491 13.60 -66.79 58.27
C ASP A 491 13.89 -66.89 59.78
N ASP A 492 12.85 -66.96 60.62
CA ASP A 492 12.96 -67.01 62.09
C ASP A 492 13.73 -68.25 62.58
N LYS A 493 13.83 -69.30 61.74
CA LYS A 493 14.57 -70.53 62.05
C LYS A 493 16.02 -70.55 61.54
N GLY A 494 16.38 -69.63 60.64
CA GLY A 494 17.69 -69.59 59.97
C GLY A 494 17.97 -70.79 59.07
N PHE A 495 19.00 -70.66 58.22
CA PHE A 495 19.40 -71.70 57.27
C PHE A 495 20.38 -72.68 57.90
N LYS A 496 20.28 -73.97 57.58
CA LYS A 496 21.22 -75.03 57.95
C LYS A 496 22.19 -75.34 56.81
N ILE A 497 23.33 -75.96 57.14
CA ILE A 497 24.23 -76.52 56.14
C ILE A 497 23.44 -77.55 55.32
N GLY A 498 23.58 -77.50 54.00
CA GLY A 498 22.82 -78.35 53.09
C GLY A 498 21.60 -77.65 52.50
N ASP A 499 21.01 -76.67 53.20
CA ASP A 499 19.79 -75.99 52.75
C ASP A 499 20.02 -75.22 51.45
N HIS A 500 18.94 -75.09 50.69
CA HIS A 500 18.90 -74.36 49.43
C HIS A 500 18.54 -72.87 49.66
N LEU A 501 19.31 -71.95 49.07
CA LEU A 501 19.05 -70.50 49.15
C LEU A 501 18.63 -69.93 47.79
N GLU A 502 17.47 -69.27 47.76
CA GLU A 502 16.94 -68.52 46.62
C GLU A 502 16.59 -67.08 47.01
N ILE A 503 17.30 -66.10 46.46
CA ILE A 503 17.00 -64.67 46.62
C ILE A 503 16.53 -64.09 45.28
N ASN A 504 15.23 -63.92 45.15
CA ASN A 504 14.60 -63.27 44.02
C ASN A 504 14.37 -61.79 44.35
N VAL A 505 14.68 -60.90 43.42
CA VAL A 505 14.41 -59.46 43.54
C VAL A 505 13.82 -58.93 42.24
N ASN A 506 12.64 -58.33 42.33
CA ASN A 506 11.98 -57.64 41.24
C ASN A 506 12.21 -56.14 41.37
N PHE A 507 12.45 -55.47 40.25
CA PHE A 507 12.72 -54.04 40.19
C PHE A 507 12.24 -53.43 38.87
N ILE A 508 11.94 -52.13 38.91
CA ILE A 508 11.61 -51.34 37.72
C ILE A 508 12.81 -50.45 37.39
N ALA A 509 13.24 -50.48 36.12
CA ALA A 509 14.34 -49.68 35.61
C ALA A 509 14.15 -49.38 34.11
N ASN A 510 14.09 -48.11 33.72
CA ASN A 510 14.17 -47.70 32.31
C ASN A 510 15.06 -46.45 32.19
N PRO A 511 16.27 -46.50 31.58
CA PRO A 511 16.91 -47.66 30.95
C PRO A 511 17.17 -48.85 31.88
N LYS A 512 17.48 -50.00 31.29
CA LYS A 512 17.84 -51.24 32.00
C LYS A 512 18.91 -51.00 33.06
N ALA A 513 18.69 -51.49 34.27
CA ALA A 513 19.67 -51.43 35.34
C ALA A 513 20.87 -52.34 35.04
N ASN A 514 22.08 -51.87 35.36
CA ASN A 514 23.21 -52.75 35.59
C ASN A 514 23.03 -53.41 36.96
N VAL A 515 23.07 -54.74 37.00
CA VAL A 515 22.84 -55.54 38.20
C VAL A 515 24.18 -56.07 38.70
N SER A 516 24.50 -55.82 39.97
CA SER A 516 25.70 -56.33 40.61
C SER A 516 25.38 -56.91 41.98
N TRP A 517 25.98 -58.06 42.29
CA TRP A 517 25.85 -58.74 43.57
C TRP A 517 27.21 -58.88 44.23
N THR A 518 27.26 -58.54 45.51
CA THR A 518 28.44 -58.72 46.36
C THR A 518 28.08 -59.56 47.57
N PHE A 519 29.06 -60.27 48.10
CA PHE A 519 28.91 -61.15 49.26
C PHE A 519 30.00 -60.84 50.27
N ILE A 520 29.61 -60.71 51.54
CA ILE A 520 30.51 -60.44 52.66
C ILE A 520 30.38 -61.63 53.62
N PRO A 521 31.32 -62.60 53.61
CA PRO A 521 31.26 -63.76 54.50
C PRO A 521 31.37 -63.31 55.96
N TRP A 522 30.61 -63.94 56.86
CA TRP A 522 30.69 -63.60 58.29
C TRP A 522 32.06 -63.88 58.92
N ASN A 523 32.86 -64.76 58.33
CA ASN A 523 34.14 -65.20 58.90
C ASN A 523 35.37 -64.41 58.40
N ASP A 524 35.29 -63.77 57.23
CA ASP A 524 36.42 -63.04 56.62
C ASP A 524 36.14 -61.53 56.49
N HIS A 525 34.86 -61.11 56.51
CA HIS A 525 34.40 -59.73 56.36
C HIS A 525 34.89 -58.98 55.10
N LYS A 526 35.57 -59.64 54.16
CA LYS A 526 35.97 -59.08 52.87
C LYS A 526 34.83 -59.25 51.86
N SER A 527 34.49 -58.16 51.17
CA SER A 527 33.52 -58.21 50.06
C SER A 527 34.09 -58.97 48.86
N GLN A 528 33.30 -59.90 48.33
CA GLN A 528 33.58 -60.73 47.16
C GLN A 528 32.48 -60.49 46.11
N VAL A 529 32.81 -60.54 44.82
CA VAL A 529 31.81 -60.38 43.74
C VAL A 529 31.16 -61.74 43.47
N VAL A 530 29.83 -61.77 43.50
CA VAL A 530 29.07 -62.99 43.22
C VAL A 530 28.72 -63.03 41.73
N LYS A 531 29.02 -64.15 41.06
CA LYS A 531 28.52 -64.42 39.71
C LYS A 531 27.08 -64.89 39.81
N VAL A 532 26.20 -64.29 39.02
CA VAL A 532 24.75 -64.57 39.04
C VAL A 532 24.30 -65.06 37.67
N GLU A 533 23.56 -66.15 37.65
CA GLU A 533 23.21 -66.88 36.43
C GLU A 533 21.95 -66.34 35.73
N GLN A 534 21.06 -65.64 36.45
CA GLN A 534 19.81 -65.12 35.91
C GLN A 534 19.56 -63.65 36.28
N ASN A 535 19.88 -62.75 35.33
CA ASN A 535 19.52 -61.34 35.35
C ASN A 535 18.61 -61.03 34.15
N GLN A 536 17.35 -60.67 34.43
CA GLN A 536 16.38 -60.23 33.43
C GLN A 536 16.34 -58.69 33.37
N GLU A 537 15.36 -58.10 32.67
CA GLU A 537 15.25 -56.64 32.57
C GLU A 537 14.64 -55.98 33.81
N ASN A 538 13.80 -56.72 34.52
CA ASN A 538 13.01 -56.29 35.68
C ASN A 538 13.15 -57.23 36.89
N SER A 539 14.06 -58.21 36.84
CA SER A 539 14.30 -59.14 37.93
C SER A 539 15.75 -59.65 37.96
N THR A 540 16.20 -60.07 39.14
CA THR A 540 17.47 -60.77 39.36
C THR A 540 17.27 -61.88 40.38
N LYS A 541 17.89 -63.03 40.15
CA LYS A 541 17.78 -64.23 40.99
C LYS A 541 19.17 -64.73 41.38
N LEU A 542 19.48 -64.69 42.67
CA LEU A 542 20.62 -65.41 43.25
C LEU A 542 20.15 -66.79 43.72
N TRP A 543 20.91 -67.83 43.36
CA TRP A 543 20.60 -69.22 43.66
C TRP A 543 21.87 -69.92 44.16
N ILE A 544 21.78 -70.58 45.32
CA ILE A 544 22.85 -71.43 45.87
C ILE A 544 22.23 -72.79 46.17
N GLN A 545 22.69 -73.82 45.44
CA GLN A 545 22.08 -75.15 45.49
C GLN A 545 22.14 -75.79 46.88
N SER A 546 23.23 -75.56 47.62
CA SER A 546 23.44 -76.10 48.96
C SER A 546 24.42 -75.19 49.72
N LEU A 547 24.05 -74.73 50.91
CA LEU A 547 24.89 -73.85 51.73
C LEU A 547 26.00 -74.62 52.46
N ASP A 548 27.27 -74.21 52.31
CA ASP A 548 28.42 -74.54 53.18
C ASP A 548 28.70 -73.34 54.13
N MET A 549 29.62 -73.52 55.07
CA MET A 549 30.07 -72.50 56.04
C MET A 549 30.58 -71.19 55.40
N LYS A 550 30.94 -71.23 54.12
CA LYS A 550 31.55 -70.10 53.40
C LYS A 550 30.50 -69.17 52.82
N GLU A 551 29.31 -69.67 52.50
CA GLU A 551 28.19 -68.94 51.90
C GLU A 551 27.33 -68.20 52.94
N TYR A 552 27.58 -68.37 54.24
CA TYR A 552 26.93 -67.57 55.28
C TYR A 552 27.55 -66.17 55.39
N GLY A 553 26.73 -65.14 55.18
CA GLY A 553 27.19 -63.76 55.16
C GLY A 553 26.09 -62.77 54.79
N ILE A 554 26.51 -61.58 54.36
CA ILE A 554 25.63 -60.55 53.81
C ILE A 554 25.72 -60.60 52.29
N TYR A 555 24.60 -60.89 51.62
CA TYR A 555 24.48 -60.71 50.16
C TYR A 555 23.90 -59.32 49.89
N GLN A 556 24.63 -58.50 49.17
CA GLN A 556 24.25 -57.13 48.85
C GLN A 556 24.08 -56.97 47.34
N LEU A 557 22.82 -56.72 46.94
CA LEU A 557 22.42 -56.29 45.61
C LEU A 557 22.69 -54.80 45.45
N GLU A 558 23.24 -54.43 44.30
CA GLU A 558 23.39 -53.07 43.83
C GLU A 558 22.88 -52.96 42.39
N LEU A 559 21.83 -52.15 42.21
CA LEU A 559 21.25 -51.77 40.92
C LEU A 559 21.75 -50.37 40.57
N VAL A 560 22.24 -50.18 39.34
CA VAL A 560 22.73 -48.86 38.87
C VAL A 560 22.15 -48.54 37.50
N ASN A 561 21.63 -47.32 37.35
CA ASN A 561 21.19 -46.76 36.08
C ASN A 561 21.69 -45.30 35.97
N ARG A 562 21.59 -44.69 34.80
CA ARG A 562 21.99 -43.28 34.55
C ARG A 562 21.31 -42.24 35.45
N PHE A 563 20.27 -42.62 36.19
CA PHE A 563 19.49 -41.75 37.08
C PHE A 563 19.77 -41.95 38.57
N GLY A 564 20.44 -43.03 38.96
CA GLY A 564 20.62 -43.34 40.38
C GLY A 564 21.16 -44.75 40.62
N LYS A 565 21.29 -45.06 41.92
CA LYS A 565 21.78 -46.34 42.44
C LYS A 565 20.91 -46.74 43.61
N GLU A 566 20.43 -47.99 43.60
CA GLU A 566 19.59 -48.56 44.64
C GLU A 566 20.25 -49.84 45.18
N THR A 567 20.23 -50.05 46.50
CA THR A 567 20.96 -51.17 47.12
C THR A 567 20.13 -51.90 48.16
N LYS A 568 20.18 -53.24 48.18
CA LYS A 568 19.46 -54.08 49.13
C LYS A 568 20.39 -55.15 49.72
N ALA A 569 20.42 -55.27 51.04
CA ALA A 569 21.18 -56.29 51.75
C ALA A 569 20.26 -57.41 52.27
N PHE A 570 20.76 -58.64 52.20
CA PHE A 570 20.13 -59.88 52.64
C PHE A 570 21.08 -60.61 53.59
N TYR A 571 20.58 -60.97 54.78
CA TYR A 571 21.39 -61.54 55.85
C TYR A 571 21.15 -63.05 55.95
N VAL A 572 22.12 -63.84 55.51
CA VAL A 572 22.05 -65.31 55.58
C VAL A 572 22.71 -65.75 56.89
N GLN A 573 21.91 -66.25 57.81
CA GLN A 573 22.30 -66.65 59.17
C GLN A 573 21.75 -68.05 59.48
N GLY A 574 22.29 -68.73 60.50
CA GLY A 574 21.94 -70.12 60.83
C GLY A 574 22.30 -70.53 62.25
N PRO A 575 22.08 -71.81 62.63
CA PRO A 575 22.49 -72.35 63.93
C PRO A 575 24.02 -72.37 64.09
N PRO A 576 24.54 -72.48 65.32
CA PRO A 576 25.97 -72.48 65.57
C PRO A 576 26.56 -73.87 65.35
N HIS A 577 27.87 -73.94 65.17
CA HIS A 577 28.58 -75.23 65.03
C HIS A 577 29.01 -75.80 66.38
N ALA A 578 29.23 -77.12 66.41
CA ALA A 578 29.76 -77.80 67.59
C ALA A 578 31.14 -77.21 67.97
N PRO A 579 31.37 -76.83 69.23
CA PRO A 579 32.67 -76.32 69.68
C PRO A 579 33.79 -77.34 69.48
N GLY A 580 34.91 -76.89 68.93
CA GLY A 580 36.04 -77.74 68.57
C GLY A 580 37.18 -77.70 69.59
N GLY A 581 37.95 -78.78 69.70
CA GLY A 581 39.15 -78.82 70.53
C GLY A 581 38.88 -78.60 72.02
N LEU A 582 37.77 -79.14 72.54
CA LEU A 582 37.48 -79.15 73.97
C LEU A 582 38.59 -79.92 74.71
N ASN A 583 39.27 -79.27 75.63
CA ASN A 583 40.31 -79.85 76.49
C ASN A 583 40.13 -79.36 77.92
N VAL A 584 40.25 -80.28 78.88
CA VAL A 584 39.99 -80.02 80.30
C VAL A 584 41.19 -80.45 81.12
N SER A 585 41.65 -79.59 82.02
CA SER A 585 42.80 -79.87 82.91
C SER A 585 42.41 -79.62 84.37
N CYS A 586 42.53 -80.65 85.22
CA CYS A 586 42.26 -80.54 86.64
C CYS A 586 43.47 -79.93 87.37
N SER A 587 43.22 -78.98 88.28
CA SER A 587 44.22 -78.44 89.22
C SER A 587 43.56 -78.10 90.55
N GLY A 588 43.99 -78.76 91.63
CA GLY A 588 43.61 -78.42 93.02
C GLY A 588 42.11 -78.23 93.27
N GLY A 589 41.26 -79.22 92.95
CA GLY A 589 39.81 -79.13 93.16
C GLY A 589 39.06 -78.24 92.16
N SER A 590 39.71 -77.80 91.08
CA SER A 590 39.09 -77.05 89.98
C SER A 590 39.50 -77.62 88.63
N ALA A 591 38.71 -77.40 87.58
CA ALA A 591 39.04 -77.77 86.21
C ALA A 591 39.06 -76.54 85.30
N ILE A 592 40.15 -76.36 84.56
CA ILE A 592 40.22 -75.36 83.48
C ILE A 592 39.72 -76.02 82.20
N VAL A 593 38.61 -75.52 81.69
CA VAL A 593 37.96 -75.97 80.45
C VAL A 593 38.35 -75.00 79.34
N THR A 594 38.92 -75.53 78.25
CA THR A 594 39.40 -74.75 77.09
C THR A 594 38.79 -75.29 75.81
N TRP A 595 38.43 -74.43 74.86
CA TRP A 595 37.81 -74.82 73.58
C TRP A 595 38.02 -73.76 72.50
N ARG A 596 37.68 -74.07 71.24
CA ARG A 596 37.55 -73.09 70.16
C ARG A 596 36.07 -72.84 69.86
N SER A 597 35.68 -71.58 69.69
CA SER A 597 34.26 -71.17 69.62
C SER A 597 33.46 -71.79 68.48
N GLY A 598 34.11 -72.18 67.38
CA GLY A 598 33.44 -72.69 66.18
C GLY A 598 32.76 -71.57 65.37
N PHE A 599 32.00 -71.96 64.34
CA PHE A 599 31.21 -71.00 63.56
C PHE A 599 29.97 -70.55 64.33
N SER A 600 29.72 -69.23 64.37
CA SER A 600 28.65 -68.63 65.16
C SER A 600 27.26 -68.65 64.52
N GLY A 601 27.15 -69.06 63.25
CA GLY A 601 25.92 -68.92 62.48
C GLY A 601 25.61 -67.47 62.05
N GLY A 602 26.58 -66.55 62.15
CA GLY A 602 26.41 -65.15 61.78
C GLY A 602 25.68 -64.28 62.82
N THR A 603 25.56 -64.75 64.06
CA THR A 603 24.86 -64.08 65.18
C THR A 603 25.65 -64.27 66.49
N GLN A 604 25.18 -63.72 67.61
CA GLN A 604 25.85 -63.86 68.92
C GLN A 604 25.77 -65.29 69.44
N LEU A 605 26.88 -65.77 70.04
CA LEU A 605 26.98 -67.06 70.70
C LEU A 605 26.81 -66.95 72.22
N LYS A 606 26.18 -67.97 72.78
CA LYS A 606 26.20 -68.34 74.19
C LYS A 606 26.83 -69.73 74.32
N PHE A 607 27.53 -70.00 75.41
CA PHE A 607 28.09 -71.33 75.69
C PHE A 607 27.55 -71.89 77.01
N LEU A 608 27.27 -73.19 77.02
CA LEU A 608 26.81 -73.94 78.19
C LEU A 608 27.75 -75.13 78.39
N ILE A 609 28.69 -74.99 79.33
CA ILE A 609 29.57 -76.07 79.77
C ILE A 609 28.76 -76.96 80.70
N SER A 610 28.80 -78.26 80.48
CA SER A 610 28.05 -79.24 81.27
C SER A 610 28.97 -80.36 81.73
N TYR A 611 28.80 -80.85 82.95
CA TYR A 611 29.62 -81.94 83.49
C TYR A 611 28.88 -82.83 84.50
N THR A 612 29.31 -84.09 84.58
CA THR A 612 28.83 -85.10 85.54
C THR A 612 29.96 -86.04 85.92
N ALA A 613 29.87 -86.66 87.10
CA ALA A 613 30.74 -87.77 87.50
C ALA A 613 30.30 -89.12 86.90
N ASP A 614 29.04 -89.22 86.48
CA ASP A 614 28.43 -90.44 85.93
C ASP A 614 27.42 -90.08 84.83
N LEU A 615 27.56 -90.70 83.67
CA LEU A 615 26.69 -90.52 82.50
C LEU A 615 25.28 -91.10 82.69
N THR A 616 25.08 -91.96 83.68
CA THR A 616 23.77 -92.52 84.05
C THR A 616 23.08 -91.76 85.18
N SER A 617 23.77 -90.78 85.79
CA SER A 617 23.23 -89.95 86.88
C SER A 617 22.37 -88.79 86.35
N SER A 618 21.25 -88.52 87.02
CA SER A 618 20.38 -87.38 86.74
C SER A 618 20.95 -86.02 87.17
N LYS A 619 22.11 -86.00 87.85
CA LYS A 619 22.68 -84.80 88.47
C LYS A 619 23.79 -84.16 87.61
N ILE A 620 23.37 -83.53 86.52
CA ILE A 620 24.26 -82.78 85.61
C ILE A 620 24.45 -81.35 86.11
N HIS A 621 25.70 -80.89 86.17
CA HIS A 621 26.04 -79.51 86.50
C HIS A 621 26.22 -78.67 85.23
N HIS A 622 25.80 -77.40 85.26
CA HIS A 622 25.86 -76.49 84.12
C HIS A 622 26.48 -75.14 84.50
N LEU A 623 27.41 -74.64 83.67
CA LEU A 623 27.99 -73.30 83.73
C LEU A 623 27.70 -72.56 82.42
N ARG A 624 26.97 -71.44 82.49
CA ARG A 624 26.57 -70.66 81.32
C ARG A 624 27.47 -69.42 81.15
N LEU A 625 27.90 -69.19 79.92
CA LEU A 625 28.66 -68.03 79.47
C LEU A 625 27.83 -67.29 78.43
N GLU A 626 27.33 -66.12 78.81
CA GLU A 626 26.51 -65.28 77.93
C GLU A 626 27.37 -64.24 77.18
N ASN A 627 26.86 -63.77 76.05
CA ASN A 627 27.39 -62.64 75.27
C ASN A 627 28.85 -62.80 74.80
N VAL A 628 29.25 -64.00 74.38
CA VAL A 628 30.60 -64.27 73.84
C VAL A 628 30.64 -63.99 72.33
N SER A 629 30.83 -62.72 71.97
CA SER A 629 30.99 -62.29 70.57
C SER A 629 32.43 -62.48 70.06
N ILE A 630 32.88 -63.74 69.94
CA ILE A 630 34.29 -64.03 69.60
C ILE A 630 34.42 -65.09 68.51
N LEU A 631 34.89 -64.65 67.35
CA LEU A 631 35.10 -65.44 66.14
C LEU A 631 36.49 -66.10 66.17
N ASN A 632 36.55 -67.44 66.07
CA ASN A 632 37.78 -68.24 65.94
C ASN A 632 38.89 -68.03 67.01
N GLN A 633 38.55 -67.70 68.25
CA GLN A 633 39.54 -67.70 69.36
C GLN A 633 39.45 -68.96 70.23
N SER A 634 40.56 -69.28 70.89
CA SER A 634 40.59 -70.19 72.02
C SER A 634 39.98 -69.51 73.24
N LEU A 635 38.85 -70.05 73.72
CA LEU A 635 38.17 -69.62 74.93
C LEU A 635 38.57 -70.54 76.09
N SER A 636 38.57 -70.01 77.31
CA SER A 636 38.87 -70.76 78.52
C SER A 636 38.03 -70.25 79.68
N THR A 637 37.57 -71.16 80.55
CA THR A 637 37.04 -70.79 81.87
C THR A 637 37.43 -71.82 82.93
N ARG A 638 37.22 -71.49 84.20
CA ARG A 638 37.48 -72.37 85.33
C ARG A 638 36.15 -72.82 85.95
N VAL A 639 36.00 -74.12 86.09
CA VAL A 639 34.96 -74.77 86.90
C VAL A 639 35.57 -75.01 88.28
N HIS A 640 34.94 -74.49 89.32
CA HIS A 640 35.40 -74.58 90.71
C HIS A 640 34.72 -75.73 91.45
N ASP A 641 35.22 -76.04 92.65
CA ASP A 641 34.60 -76.95 93.63
C ASP A 641 34.23 -78.33 93.08
N LEU A 642 35.15 -78.93 92.33
CA LEU A 642 35.07 -80.31 91.83
C LEU A 642 35.67 -81.28 92.87
N PRO A 643 34.86 -82.21 93.42
CA PRO A 643 35.36 -83.34 94.21
C PRO A 643 36.42 -84.17 93.48
N LEU A 644 37.14 -85.02 94.23
CA LEU A 644 38.06 -86.01 93.66
C LEU A 644 37.26 -87.10 92.92
N GLY A 645 37.56 -87.32 91.64
CA GLY A 645 36.87 -88.31 90.82
C GLY A 645 37.06 -88.12 89.32
N SER A 646 36.49 -89.04 88.54
CA SER A 646 36.39 -88.93 87.09
C SER A 646 35.15 -88.14 86.69
N TYR A 647 35.31 -87.18 85.77
CA TYR A 647 34.23 -86.34 85.27
C TYR A 647 34.19 -86.36 83.75
N VAL A 648 32.98 -86.33 83.21
CA VAL A 648 32.72 -86.17 81.77
C VAL A 648 32.21 -84.76 81.53
N PHE A 649 32.93 -84.00 80.70
CA PHE A 649 32.59 -82.64 80.29
C PHE A 649 32.09 -82.62 78.84
N TRP A 650 31.09 -81.79 78.54
CA TRP A 650 30.72 -81.42 77.18
C TRP A 650 30.30 -79.95 77.12
N LEU A 651 30.33 -79.39 75.91
CA LEU A 651 30.11 -77.98 75.68
C LEU A 651 29.06 -77.76 74.59
N ARG A 652 27.98 -77.05 74.93
CA ARG A 652 26.94 -76.66 73.97
C ARG A 652 27.10 -75.19 73.59
N ALA A 653 27.27 -74.92 72.30
CA ALA A 653 27.09 -73.58 71.74
C ALA A 653 25.60 -73.37 71.43
N GLU A 654 25.09 -72.18 71.73
CA GLU A 654 23.69 -71.78 71.50
C GLU A 654 23.65 -70.40 70.84
N ASN A 655 22.76 -70.22 69.85
CA ASN A 655 22.43 -68.93 69.27
C ASN A 655 20.91 -68.83 69.02
N LYS A 656 20.41 -67.70 68.47
CA LYS A 656 18.96 -67.49 68.26
C LYS A 656 18.28 -68.48 67.30
N PHE A 657 19.03 -69.25 66.51
CA PHE A 657 18.55 -70.20 65.51
C PHE A 657 18.71 -71.67 65.92
N GLY A 658 19.51 -71.97 66.96
CA GLY A 658 19.71 -73.34 67.42
C GLY A 658 20.92 -73.53 68.32
N SER A 659 21.32 -74.79 68.47
CA SER A 659 22.44 -75.18 69.33
C SER A 659 23.18 -76.39 68.81
N ALA A 660 24.49 -76.46 69.06
CA ALA A 660 25.31 -77.62 68.73
C ALA A 660 26.26 -77.97 69.89
N THR A 661 26.50 -79.25 70.10
CA THR A 661 27.23 -79.78 71.27
C THR A 661 28.54 -80.43 70.82
N SER A 662 29.62 -80.21 71.57
CA SER A 662 30.91 -80.87 71.38
C SER A 662 30.83 -82.36 71.71
N PRO A 663 31.81 -83.17 71.28
CA PRO A 663 32.06 -84.48 71.88
C PRO A 663 32.29 -84.38 73.40
N ASN A 664 32.04 -85.48 74.10
CA ASN A 664 32.29 -85.64 75.52
C ASN A 664 33.80 -85.85 75.78
N VAL A 665 34.34 -85.23 76.83
CA VAL A 665 35.73 -85.36 77.28
C VAL A 665 35.76 -85.87 78.72
N THR A 666 36.31 -87.06 78.93
CA THR A 666 36.47 -87.65 80.26
C THR A 666 37.84 -87.31 80.84
N VAL A 667 37.88 -86.79 82.06
CA VAL A 667 39.11 -86.49 82.81
C VAL A 667 39.04 -87.06 84.22
N ASN A 668 40.15 -87.61 84.70
CA ASN A 668 40.27 -88.12 86.07
C ASN A 668 41.02 -87.10 86.95
N CYS A 669 40.31 -86.46 87.87
CA CYS A 669 40.86 -85.48 88.79
C CYS A 669 41.26 -86.16 90.11
N ALA A 670 42.48 -86.73 90.17
CA ALA A 670 42.97 -87.48 91.33
C ALA A 670 44.38 -87.05 91.79
N GLY A 671 44.52 -86.79 93.11
CA GLY A 671 45.83 -86.71 93.79
C GLY A 671 46.42 -85.30 93.98
N LEU A 672 46.81 -84.99 95.22
CA LEU A 672 47.54 -83.77 95.59
C LEU A 672 49.04 -83.90 95.29
N ASN A 673 49.65 -82.85 94.73
CA ASN A 673 50.83 -82.25 95.36
C ASN A 673 51.05 -80.80 94.90
N PRO A 674 51.57 -79.91 95.76
CA PRO A 674 51.80 -78.50 95.45
C PRO A 674 53.21 -78.27 94.90
N VAL A 675 53.38 -77.22 94.10
CA VAL A 675 54.69 -76.56 93.92
C VAL A 675 54.52 -75.09 94.27
N ILE A 676 55.24 -74.67 95.29
CA ILE A 676 55.26 -73.31 95.80
C ILE A 676 56.16 -72.46 94.90
N GLY A 677 55.64 -71.34 94.43
CA GLY A 677 56.39 -70.27 93.80
C GLY A 677 55.87 -68.94 94.32
N SER A 678 56.42 -68.48 95.44
CA SER A 678 56.19 -67.13 95.93
C SER A 678 56.79 -66.11 94.97
N ASP A 679 56.07 -65.03 94.67
CA ASP A 679 56.53 -63.75 95.21
C ASP A 679 55.45 -62.67 95.18
N ALA A 680 55.43 -61.89 96.26
CA ALA A 680 54.63 -60.69 96.36
C ALA A 680 55.38 -59.52 95.71
N ASP A 681 55.02 -59.15 94.48
CA ASP A 681 55.34 -57.81 93.98
C ASP A 681 54.27 -57.19 93.04
N ILE A 682 53.04 -57.16 93.53
CA ILE A 682 51.95 -56.33 92.97
C ILE A 682 52.18 -54.83 93.28
N LEU A 683 53.18 -54.46 94.07
CA LEU A 683 53.43 -53.09 94.54
C LEU A 683 54.69 -52.41 93.96
N ARG A 684 55.31 -52.96 92.91
CA ARG A 684 56.38 -52.26 92.16
C ARG A 684 56.23 -52.20 90.63
N ARG A 685 55.01 -52.41 90.10
CA ARG A 685 54.70 -52.29 88.65
C ARG A 685 53.64 -51.25 88.25
N ILE A 686 53.24 -50.37 89.17
CA ILE A 686 52.28 -49.28 88.87
C ILE A 686 52.94 -48.05 88.20
N TYR A 687 54.28 -47.99 88.08
CA TYR A 687 55.00 -46.75 87.69
C TYR A 687 55.88 -46.80 86.42
N ILE A 688 55.61 -47.69 85.44
CA ILE A 688 56.38 -47.72 84.17
C ILE A 688 55.50 -47.59 82.90
N TYR A 689 54.19 -47.87 82.96
CA TYR A 689 53.30 -47.73 81.81
C TYR A 689 52.88 -46.29 81.45
N GLY A 690 53.29 -45.29 82.24
CA GLY A 690 52.97 -43.87 81.99
C GLY A 690 53.78 -43.19 80.87
N ALA A 691 54.97 -43.71 80.54
CA ALA A 691 55.91 -43.01 79.64
C ALA A 691 55.80 -43.40 78.16
N VAL A 692 55.48 -44.66 77.85
CA VAL A 692 55.47 -45.17 76.46
C VAL A 692 54.14 -44.85 75.73
N GLY A 693 53.03 -44.75 76.47
CA GLY A 693 51.72 -44.38 75.92
C GLY A 693 51.67 -42.95 75.37
N CYS A 694 52.29 -41.99 76.08
CA CYS A 694 52.35 -40.59 75.63
C CYS A 694 53.19 -40.42 74.35
N GLY A 695 54.29 -41.17 74.21
CA GLY A 695 55.13 -41.13 73.01
C GLY A 695 54.39 -41.59 71.75
N LEU A 696 53.68 -42.72 71.83
CA LEU A 696 52.89 -43.25 70.70
C LEU A 696 51.71 -42.34 70.33
N PHE A 697 51.04 -41.72 71.31
CA PHE A 697 49.93 -40.80 71.05
C PHE A 697 50.39 -39.50 70.38
N LEU A 698 51.56 -38.96 70.78
CA LEU A 698 52.15 -37.77 70.14
C LEU A 698 52.64 -38.05 68.71
N VAL A 699 53.22 -39.23 68.45
CA VAL A 699 53.63 -39.63 67.09
C VAL A 699 52.40 -39.80 66.17
N LEU A 700 51.31 -40.41 66.66
CA LEU A 700 50.06 -40.54 65.89
C LEU A 700 49.40 -39.18 65.61
N LEU A 701 49.42 -38.25 66.57
CA LEU A 701 48.98 -36.86 66.35
C LEU A 701 49.84 -36.15 65.29
N PHE A 702 51.16 -36.33 65.32
CA PHE A 702 52.06 -35.72 64.31
C PHE A 702 51.80 -36.27 62.90
N ILE A 703 51.55 -37.58 62.77
CA ILE A 703 51.16 -38.22 61.50
C ILE A 703 49.79 -37.72 61.02
N ALA A 704 48.81 -37.56 61.92
CA ALA A 704 47.51 -36.99 61.58
C ALA A 704 47.61 -35.55 61.07
N VAL A 705 48.43 -34.70 61.72
CA VAL A 705 48.71 -33.33 61.27
C VAL A 705 49.41 -33.32 59.91
N LEU A 706 50.38 -34.21 59.65
CA LEU A 706 51.01 -34.35 58.34
C LEU A 706 50.02 -34.77 57.25
N ILE A 707 49.08 -35.67 57.53
CA ILE A 707 48.01 -36.07 56.60
C ILE A 707 47.05 -34.90 56.32
N ILE A 708 46.71 -34.10 57.33
CA ILE A 708 45.88 -32.89 57.18
C ILE A 708 46.62 -31.84 56.32
N VAL A 709 47.90 -31.56 56.60
CA VAL A 709 48.73 -30.64 55.80
C VAL A 709 48.90 -31.14 54.36
N PHE A 710 49.04 -32.45 54.14
CA PHE A 710 49.14 -33.03 52.80
C PHE A 710 47.81 -32.95 52.03
N ARG A 711 46.66 -33.19 52.70
CA ARG A 711 45.33 -32.96 52.12
C ARG A 711 45.09 -31.48 51.80
N TYR A 712 45.50 -30.56 52.67
CA TYR A 712 45.41 -29.10 52.48
C TYR A 712 46.29 -28.62 51.30
N ARG A 713 47.50 -29.16 51.15
CA ARG A 713 48.35 -28.91 49.97
C ARG A 713 47.75 -29.50 48.67
N LYS A 714 47.05 -30.63 48.74
CA LYS A 714 46.41 -31.29 47.57
C LYS A 714 45.13 -30.57 47.11
N THR A 715 44.33 -29.99 48.01
CA THR A 715 43.20 -29.12 47.64
C THR A 715 43.68 -27.77 47.10
N ARG A 716 44.74 -27.18 47.65
CA ARG A 716 45.34 -25.92 47.11
C ARG A 716 45.87 -26.08 45.68
N LYS A 717 46.44 -27.25 45.31
CA LYS A 717 46.85 -27.56 43.92
C LYS A 717 45.68 -27.84 42.96
N LYS A 718 44.51 -28.29 43.43
CA LYS A 718 43.32 -28.45 42.57
C LYS A 718 42.57 -27.13 42.30
N ARG A 719 42.55 -26.18 43.24
CA ARG A 719 41.93 -24.85 43.02
C ARG A 719 42.71 -23.92 42.07
N MET A 720 44.01 -24.17 41.82
CA MET A 720 44.82 -23.34 40.90
C MET A 720 44.72 -23.70 39.40
N LYS A 721 43.95 -24.73 38.99
CA LYS A 721 43.88 -25.17 37.58
C LYS A 721 42.48 -25.08 36.94
N ALA A 722 41.50 -24.53 37.67
CA ALA A 722 40.11 -24.40 37.22
C ALA A 722 39.50 -23.00 37.47
N ASN A 723 40.33 -21.95 37.39
CA ASN A 723 39.81 -20.58 37.20
C ASN A 723 40.71 -19.75 36.27
N ARG A 724 41.14 -20.37 35.16
CA ARG A 724 41.80 -19.72 34.03
C ARG A 724 41.00 -19.96 32.74
N ASN A 725 39.73 -19.53 32.76
CA ASN A 725 38.96 -19.06 31.60
C ASN A 725 37.59 -18.53 32.07
N ARG A 726 37.28 -17.27 31.70
CA ARG A 726 36.19 -16.38 32.23
C ARG A 726 36.43 -15.93 33.69
N LYS A 727 36.67 -14.64 34.00
CA LYS A 727 36.64 -13.41 33.18
C LYS A 727 37.86 -12.49 33.47
N LYS A 728 38.46 -11.96 32.41
CA LYS A 728 38.87 -10.54 32.28
C LYS A 728 37.76 -9.91 31.42
N ILE A 729 37.21 -8.72 31.60
CA ILE A 729 37.46 -7.45 32.35
C ILE A 729 36.02 -6.93 32.71
N SER A 730 35.70 -6.07 33.69
CA SER A 730 36.36 -4.92 34.38
C SER A 730 35.88 -4.71 35.83
N GLU A 731 36.61 -3.89 36.59
CA GLU A 731 36.32 -3.30 37.93
C GLU A 731 35.74 -1.85 37.76
N PRO A 732 35.63 -0.93 38.77
CA PRO A 732 35.49 -1.00 40.26
C PRO A 732 34.17 -0.31 40.78
N LYS A 733 33.62 -0.60 41.98
CA LYS A 733 33.70 0.05 43.33
C LYS A 733 33.26 1.53 43.51
N GLU A 734 32.33 1.75 44.46
CA GLU A 734 32.31 2.62 45.69
C GLU A 734 31.01 2.21 46.47
N GLU A 735 30.97 1.97 47.80
CA GLU A 735 30.85 2.90 48.96
C GLU A 735 29.62 3.85 48.81
N ASP A 736 28.66 3.98 49.75
CA ASP A 736 28.66 3.91 51.22
C ASP A 736 27.29 3.47 51.85
N ASN A 737 27.28 3.26 53.20
CA ASN A 737 26.25 3.56 54.25
C ASN A 737 24.73 3.55 53.90
N GLU A 738 23.76 3.21 54.76
CA GLU A 738 23.60 2.75 56.15
C GLU A 738 22.08 2.46 56.34
N LEU A 739 21.70 1.63 57.32
CA LEU A 739 20.60 1.76 58.31
C LEU A 739 19.28 2.53 57.96
N GLU A 740 18.06 2.12 58.37
CA GLU A 740 17.53 0.98 59.15
C GLU A 740 15.97 1.02 59.15
N LEU A 741 15.32 0.11 59.91
CA LEU A 741 13.92 0.11 60.41
C LEU A 741 12.79 -0.32 59.43
N VAL A 742 12.16 -1.51 59.58
CA VAL A 742 11.14 -1.97 60.59
C VAL A 742 9.70 -1.70 60.09
N SER A 743 8.68 -2.58 60.19
CA SER A 743 8.57 -4.02 60.58
C SER A 743 7.14 -4.56 60.28
N ASN A 744 6.90 -5.87 60.51
CA ASN A 744 5.61 -6.56 60.78
C ASN A 744 4.62 -6.80 59.59
N VAL A 745 3.95 -7.96 59.36
CA VAL A 745 3.34 -9.09 60.16
C VAL A 745 1.84 -8.84 60.47
N LEU A 746 0.85 -9.75 60.28
CA LEU A 746 0.76 -11.24 60.31
C LEU A 746 -0.21 -11.85 59.21
N TYR A 747 -0.68 -13.08 59.45
CA TYR A 747 -1.63 -14.05 58.83
C TYR A 747 -3.14 -13.59 58.71
N ILE A 748 -4.15 -14.33 58.16
CA ILE A 748 -4.70 -15.70 58.50
C ILE A 748 -5.52 -16.33 57.32
N SER A 749 -5.72 -17.66 57.38
CA SER A 749 -6.48 -18.57 56.48
C SER A 749 -7.94 -18.82 56.92
N ALA A 750 -8.82 -19.31 56.02
CA ALA A 750 -10.05 -20.04 56.37
C ALA A 750 -10.51 -20.98 55.22
N ASP A 751 -11.19 -22.08 55.59
CA ASP A 751 -11.45 -23.26 54.75
C ASP A 751 -12.92 -23.42 54.25
N ASP A 752 -13.11 -24.37 53.31
CA ASP A 752 -14.24 -25.27 53.00
C ASP A 752 -15.73 -24.91 53.27
N LEU A 753 -16.60 -25.29 52.31
CA LEU A 753 -17.79 -26.15 52.53
C LEU A 753 -18.46 -26.60 51.20
N ASP A 754 -18.96 -27.85 51.16
CA ASP A 754 -19.78 -28.46 50.10
C ASP A 754 -21.28 -28.06 50.22
N ASP A 755 -22.05 -28.00 49.12
CA ASP A 755 -23.04 -29.04 48.74
C ASP A 755 -23.84 -28.73 47.42
N LYS A 756 -24.71 -29.67 47.01
CA LYS A 756 -25.53 -29.79 45.77
C LYS A 756 -26.56 -28.63 45.56
N GLU A 757 -27.25 -28.42 44.43
CA GLU A 757 -27.98 -29.37 43.57
C GLU A 757 -28.49 -28.76 42.22
N GLU A 758 -28.71 -29.64 41.22
CA GLU A 758 -29.47 -29.57 39.93
C GLU A 758 -29.57 -28.34 38.98
N SER A 759 -29.61 -28.68 37.68
CA SER A 759 -29.77 -27.81 36.50
C SER A 759 -31.26 -27.59 36.13
N PRO A 760 -31.65 -26.61 35.28
CA PRO A 760 -31.42 -26.75 33.83
C PRO A 760 -31.17 -25.46 32.99
N ASN A 761 -30.42 -25.63 31.89
CA ASN A 761 -30.43 -24.87 30.62
C ASN A 761 -30.49 -23.32 30.62
N VAL A 762 -29.44 -22.67 30.08
CA VAL A 762 -29.41 -22.02 28.73
C VAL A 762 -28.06 -21.30 28.47
N GLU A 763 -27.48 -21.53 27.29
CA GLU A 763 -26.49 -20.73 26.51
C GLU A 763 -25.24 -20.05 27.15
N THR A 764 -24.10 -20.74 26.98
CA THR A 764 -22.76 -20.23 26.53
C THR A 764 -22.07 -19.00 27.15
N HIS A 765 -21.01 -19.26 27.94
CA HIS A 765 -19.83 -18.40 28.16
C HIS A 765 -18.96 -18.27 26.86
N GLN A 766 -17.91 -17.42 26.72
CA GLN A 766 -16.80 -17.18 27.65
C GLN A 766 -15.82 -16.04 27.23
N ASN A 767 -15.05 -15.56 28.21
CA ASN A 767 -14.13 -14.39 28.14
C ASN A 767 -12.75 -14.63 27.49
N LEU A 768 -12.17 -13.52 27.00
CA LEU A 768 -10.74 -13.16 26.84
C LEU A 768 -9.65 -14.26 26.79
N GLN A 769 -8.94 -14.35 25.66
CA GLN A 769 -7.61 -14.97 25.56
C GLN A 769 -6.50 -13.91 25.56
N THR A 770 -5.58 -13.98 26.53
CA THR A 770 -4.37 -13.16 26.57
C THR A 770 -3.27 -13.75 25.70
N VAL A 771 -2.89 -13.06 24.61
CA VAL A 771 -1.74 -13.40 23.76
C VAL A 771 -0.94 -12.15 23.42
N ASN A 772 0.25 -12.03 24.02
CA ASN A 772 1.31 -11.05 23.71
C ASN A 772 0.94 -9.55 23.67
N ASP A 773 1.16 -8.85 24.80
CA ASP A 773 1.44 -7.40 24.91
C ASP A 773 0.47 -6.39 24.26
N SER A 774 -0.70 -6.83 23.77
CA SER A 774 -1.70 -5.98 23.11
C SER A 774 -3.12 -6.52 23.31
N VAL A 775 -4.08 -5.62 23.51
CA VAL A 775 -5.50 -5.97 23.74
C VAL A 775 -6.32 -5.64 22.48
N TYR A 776 -7.21 -6.56 22.10
CA TYR A 776 -8.06 -6.46 20.92
C TYR A 776 -9.51 -6.78 21.30
N SER A 777 -10.46 -5.91 20.95
CA SER A 777 -11.90 -6.21 20.99
C SER A 777 -12.50 -6.29 19.58
N PHE A 778 -13.45 -7.21 19.39
CA PHE A 778 -14.12 -7.44 18.10
C PHE A 778 -15.63 -7.67 18.32
N VAL A 779 -16.37 -6.59 18.56
CA VAL A 779 -17.81 -6.66 18.85
C VAL A 779 -18.62 -6.89 17.56
N LYS A 780 -19.59 -7.82 17.61
CA LYS A 780 -20.37 -8.24 16.43
C LYS A 780 -21.90 -8.15 16.61
N ARG A 781 -22.38 -7.96 17.83
CA ARG A 781 -23.74 -7.56 18.23
C ARG A 781 -23.72 -7.22 19.71
N ASP A 782 -24.01 -5.95 20.00
CA ASP A 782 -24.37 -5.33 21.27
C ASP A 782 -23.32 -5.34 22.42
N ASN A 783 -23.44 -4.34 23.31
CA ASN A 783 -22.46 -3.82 24.28
C ASN A 783 -21.37 -4.75 24.85
N ASP A 784 -20.11 -4.30 24.74
CA ASP A 784 -19.00 -4.63 25.65
C ASP A 784 -17.97 -3.47 25.66
N ASN A 785 -17.55 -3.02 26.85
CA ASN A 785 -16.47 -2.02 27.01
C ASN A 785 -15.10 -2.71 27.02
N ALA A 786 -14.09 -2.08 26.41
CA ALA A 786 -12.73 -2.63 26.32
C ALA A 786 -11.75 -1.91 27.27
N GLU A 787 -11.84 -2.20 28.57
CA GLU A 787 -10.87 -1.73 29.57
C GLU A 787 -9.60 -2.61 29.61
N GLY A 788 -8.43 -1.99 29.73
CA GLY A 788 -7.19 -2.74 29.98
C GLY A 788 -5.90 -1.92 30.05
N ASN A 789 -5.09 -2.19 31.08
CA ASN A 789 -3.72 -1.68 31.19
C ASN A 789 -2.77 -2.54 30.33
N SER A 790 -2.38 -2.05 29.16
CA SER A 790 -1.52 -2.79 28.22
C SER A 790 -0.57 -1.89 27.44
N ARG A 791 0.28 -2.49 26.58
CA ARG A 791 1.27 -1.76 25.80
C ARG A 791 0.65 -1.06 24.59
N GLN A 792 -0.36 -1.68 23.98
CA GLN A 792 -1.19 -1.15 22.89
C GLN A 792 -2.62 -1.70 22.99
N VAL A 793 -3.62 -0.89 22.66
CA VAL A 793 -5.05 -1.26 22.67
C VAL A 793 -5.69 -0.92 21.32
N TYR A 794 -6.48 -1.85 20.78
CA TYR A 794 -7.17 -1.75 19.49
C TYR A 794 -8.66 -2.10 19.58
N SER A 795 -9.54 -1.22 19.08
CA SER A 795 -11.00 -1.44 19.01
C SER A 795 -11.53 -1.37 17.58
N PHE A 796 -12.49 -2.25 17.23
CA PHE A 796 -13.08 -2.36 15.89
C PHE A 796 -14.60 -2.64 15.93
N VAL A 797 -15.42 -1.69 15.46
CA VAL A 797 -16.91 -1.78 15.49
C VAL A 797 -17.50 -1.83 14.06
N ARG A 798 -18.60 -2.59 13.86
CA ARG A 798 -19.10 -2.92 12.50
C ARG A 798 -20.54 -2.52 12.13
N ARG A 799 -21.48 -2.18 13.04
CA ARG A 799 -22.76 -1.46 12.77
C ARG A 799 -23.64 -1.21 14.02
N ASP A 800 -24.05 0.05 14.17
CA ASP A 800 -25.40 0.58 14.45
C ASP A 800 -26.23 0.06 15.67
N LYS A 801 -25.92 0.51 16.91
CA LYS A 801 -26.79 1.38 17.76
C LYS A 801 -26.32 1.44 19.24
N LEU A 802 -26.26 2.65 19.80
CA LEU A 802 -25.85 3.05 21.17
C LEU A 802 -24.33 3.04 21.46
N ASN A 803 -23.93 3.90 22.39
CA ASN A 803 -22.57 4.40 22.60
C ASN A 803 -21.56 3.33 23.04
N HIS A 804 -20.29 3.49 22.65
CA HIS A 804 -19.17 2.65 23.10
C HIS A 804 -17.96 3.52 23.50
N ASN A 805 -17.37 3.19 24.65
CA ASN A 805 -16.16 3.83 25.18
C ASN A 805 -14.95 2.89 25.09
N ALA A 806 -13.77 3.46 24.87
CA ALA A 806 -12.50 2.75 24.97
C ALA A 806 -11.59 3.47 25.97
N GLU A 807 -11.44 2.89 27.16
CA GLU A 807 -10.78 3.51 28.31
C GLU A 807 -9.53 2.71 28.76
N GLY A 808 -8.41 3.38 29.00
CA GLY A 808 -7.22 2.71 29.52
C GLY A 808 -5.93 3.54 29.63
N ASN A 809 -5.12 3.24 30.65
CA ASN A 809 -3.76 3.76 30.81
C ASN A 809 -2.78 2.93 29.96
N SER A 810 -2.50 3.36 28.73
CA SER A 810 -1.69 2.60 27.77
C SER A 810 -0.64 3.46 27.04
N ARG A 811 0.35 2.81 26.42
CA ARG A 811 1.45 3.54 25.75
C ARG A 811 1.04 4.13 24.40
N GLN A 812 0.15 3.46 23.67
CA GLN A 812 -0.49 3.93 22.44
C GLN A 812 -1.90 3.34 22.32
N VAL A 813 -2.88 4.12 21.85
CA VAL A 813 -4.27 3.69 21.66
C VAL A 813 -4.72 3.95 20.22
N TYR A 814 -5.42 3.00 19.60
CA TYR A 814 -5.93 3.08 18.22
C TYR A 814 -7.42 2.70 18.15
N SER A 815 -8.27 3.60 17.64
CA SER A 815 -9.71 3.34 17.39
C SER A 815 -10.08 3.45 15.91
N PHE A 816 -10.96 2.55 15.44
CA PHE A 816 -11.39 2.46 14.04
C PHE A 816 -12.91 2.23 13.92
N VAL A 817 -13.67 3.30 13.62
CA VAL A 817 -15.15 3.29 13.60
C VAL A 817 -15.70 3.50 12.18
N ARG A 818 -16.81 2.81 11.86
CA ARG A 818 -17.45 2.86 10.53
C ARG A 818 -18.66 3.77 10.41
N ARG A 819 -19.42 3.99 11.50
CA ARG A 819 -20.57 4.90 11.62
C ARG A 819 -20.80 5.24 13.10
N ASP A 820 -21.08 6.52 13.34
CA ASP A 820 -21.70 7.14 14.51
C ASP A 820 -20.89 7.13 15.84
N ASN A 821 -21.27 8.03 16.76
CA ASN A 821 -20.47 8.59 17.88
C ASN A 821 -19.63 7.60 18.72
N HIS A 822 -18.42 8.04 19.10
CA HIS A 822 -17.49 7.33 19.98
C HIS A 822 -16.67 8.31 20.84
N ASN A 823 -16.51 8.04 22.14
CA ASN A 823 -15.57 8.73 23.04
C ASN A 823 -14.33 7.85 23.27
N ALA A 824 -13.14 8.44 23.16
CA ALA A 824 -11.87 7.73 23.37
C ALA A 824 -11.06 8.43 24.47
N GLU A 825 -11.22 7.95 25.71
CA GLU A 825 -10.69 8.60 26.91
C GLU A 825 -9.50 7.84 27.49
N GLY A 826 -8.37 8.52 27.75
CA GLY A 826 -7.21 7.83 28.32
C GLY A 826 -5.98 8.68 28.62
N ASN A 827 -5.31 8.35 29.72
CA ASN A 827 -4.02 8.90 30.14
C ASN A 827 -2.89 8.15 29.40
N SER A 828 -2.55 8.61 28.18
CA SER A 828 -1.75 7.83 27.22
C SER A 828 -0.60 8.64 26.59
N ARG A 829 0.43 7.96 26.04
CA ARG A 829 1.59 8.68 25.48
C ARG A 829 1.33 9.22 24.07
N GLN A 830 0.55 8.51 23.25
CA GLN A 830 0.05 8.96 21.94
C GLN A 830 -1.32 8.31 21.65
N VAL A 831 -2.25 9.05 21.05
CA VAL A 831 -3.59 8.54 20.68
C VAL A 831 -3.83 8.79 19.18
N TYR A 832 -4.42 7.80 18.50
CA TYR A 832 -4.77 7.86 17.07
C TYR A 832 -6.23 7.42 16.85
N SER A 833 -7.07 8.31 16.28
CA SER A 833 -8.46 7.99 15.92
C SER A 833 -8.71 8.11 14.41
N PHE A 834 -9.51 7.19 13.85
CA PHE A 834 -9.82 7.12 12.42
C PHE A 834 -11.33 6.87 12.18
N VAL A 835 -12.06 7.91 11.77
CA VAL A 835 -13.52 7.87 11.61
C VAL A 835 -13.95 8.07 10.15
N ARG A 836 -15.00 7.34 9.73
CA ARG A 836 -15.43 7.30 8.32
C ARG A 836 -16.72 8.06 7.99
N ARG A 837 -17.54 8.37 9.00
CA ARG A 837 -18.71 9.27 8.97
C ARG A 837 -19.13 9.63 10.40
N ASP A 838 -19.45 10.91 10.56
CA ASP A 838 -20.20 11.56 11.65
C ASP A 838 -19.47 11.63 13.03
N ASN A 839 -19.93 12.54 13.91
CA ASN A 839 -19.19 13.20 15.02
C ASN A 839 -18.30 12.34 15.95
N HIS A 840 -17.23 12.93 16.49
CA HIS A 840 -16.29 12.32 17.44
C HIS A 840 -15.70 13.34 18.45
N ASN A 841 -15.64 12.97 19.74
CA ASN A 841 -14.91 13.67 20.82
C ASN A 841 -13.67 12.86 21.23
N ALA A 842 -12.51 13.51 21.34
CA ALA A 842 -11.20 12.86 21.56
C ALA A 842 -10.50 13.36 22.83
N GLU A 843 -11.09 13.12 24.00
CA GLU A 843 -10.63 13.68 25.27
C GLU A 843 -9.49 12.90 25.94
N GLY A 844 -8.38 13.56 26.28
CA GLY A 844 -7.30 12.89 27.01
C GLY A 844 -6.12 13.76 27.44
N ASN A 845 -5.62 13.50 28.64
CA ASN A 845 -4.31 13.97 29.12
C ASN A 845 -3.21 13.14 28.43
N SER A 846 -2.70 13.63 27.29
CA SER A 846 -1.78 12.87 26.43
C SER A 846 -0.61 13.70 25.92
N ARG A 847 0.49 13.05 25.49
CA ARG A 847 1.69 13.78 25.04
C ARG A 847 1.56 14.29 23.59
N GLN A 848 0.89 13.53 22.72
CA GLN A 848 0.51 13.93 21.36
C GLN A 848 -0.80 13.24 20.96
N VAL A 849 -1.70 13.95 20.27
CA VAL A 849 -2.98 13.40 19.76
C VAL A 849 -3.07 13.62 18.25
N TYR A 850 -3.54 12.60 17.52
CA TYR A 850 -3.73 12.63 16.06
C TYR A 850 -5.15 12.13 15.70
N SER A 851 -5.92 12.96 14.99
CA SER A 851 -7.27 12.62 14.53
C SER A 851 -7.41 12.75 13.02
N PHE A 852 -8.16 11.82 12.39
CA PHE A 852 -8.34 11.78 10.94
C PHE A 852 -9.81 11.51 10.58
N VAL A 853 -10.51 12.55 10.10
CA VAL A 853 -11.95 12.50 9.79
C VAL A 853 -12.22 12.73 8.31
N ARG A 854 -13.12 11.92 7.73
CA ARG A 854 -13.25 11.78 6.28
C ARG A 854 -14.49 12.44 5.66
N ARG A 855 -15.46 12.93 6.46
CA ARG A 855 -16.71 13.46 5.90
C ARG A 855 -17.30 14.70 6.60
N ASP A 856 -17.65 14.63 7.89
CA ASP A 856 -18.41 15.69 8.58
C ASP A 856 -17.86 15.92 10.03
N ASN A 857 -18.23 17.04 10.67
CA ASN A 857 -17.68 17.72 11.89
C ASN A 857 -16.89 16.91 12.95
N HIS A 858 -15.93 17.59 13.59
CA HIS A 858 -15.06 17.07 14.66
C HIS A 858 -14.81 18.11 15.77
N ASN A 859 -14.86 17.68 17.05
CA ASN A 859 -14.34 18.40 18.22
C ASN A 859 -13.14 17.65 18.81
N ALA A 860 -12.00 18.33 19.00
CA ALA A 860 -10.74 17.73 19.47
C ALA A 860 -10.25 18.29 20.83
N GLU A 861 -11.08 18.17 21.86
CA GLU A 861 -10.82 18.75 23.20
C GLU A 861 -9.75 17.97 24.00
N GLY A 862 -8.72 18.66 24.54
CA GLY A 862 -7.78 18.00 25.45
C GLY A 862 -6.57 18.79 25.96
N ASN A 863 -6.24 18.56 27.24
CA ASN A 863 -5.00 19.00 27.91
C ASN A 863 -3.80 18.15 27.44
N SER A 864 -3.23 18.45 26.28
CA SER A 864 -2.13 17.68 25.69
C SER A 864 -0.90 18.54 25.36
N HIS A 865 0.27 17.94 25.07
CA HIS A 865 1.49 18.74 24.80
C HIS A 865 1.61 19.20 23.33
N GLN A 866 1.03 18.46 22.37
CA GLN A 866 0.79 18.89 20.98
C GLN A 866 -0.45 18.16 20.42
N VAL A 867 -1.24 18.81 19.55
CA VAL A 867 -2.44 18.21 18.92
C VAL A 867 -2.41 18.44 17.41
N TYR A 868 -2.83 17.43 16.63
CA TYR A 868 -2.89 17.45 15.17
C TYR A 868 -4.26 16.95 14.66
N SER A 869 -5.03 17.81 13.98
CA SER A 869 -6.29 17.47 13.31
C SER A 869 -6.14 17.44 11.78
N PHE A 870 -6.89 16.56 11.10
CA PHE A 870 -6.88 16.44 9.64
C PHE A 870 -8.28 16.15 9.09
N VAL A 871 -8.92 17.16 8.48
CA VAL A 871 -10.29 17.06 7.96
C VAL A 871 -10.35 17.23 6.44
N LYS A 872 -11.06 16.31 5.77
CA LYS A 872 -11.01 16.19 4.30
C LYS A 872 -12.01 17.06 3.53
N THR A 873 -13.17 17.32 4.11
CA THR A 873 -14.31 17.92 3.38
C THR A 873 -14.71 19.26 3.98
N ASP A 874 -15.60 19.37 4.96
CA ASP A 874 -16.41 20.60 5.00
C ASP A 874 -16.14 21.59 6.18
N HIS A 875 -15.97 21.17 7.45
CA HIS A 875 -15.58 22.05 8.59
C HIS A 875 -14.74 21.31 9.67
N ASP A 876 -13.87 22.01 10.42
CA ASP A 876 -13.15 21.50 11.62
C ASP A 876 -13.28 22.48 12.82
N SER A 877 -13.18 21.97 14.06
CA SER A 877 -13.31 22.76 15.30
C SER A 877 -12.37 22.22 16.39
N ALA A 878 -11.16 22.79 16.47
CA ALA A 878 -10.08 22.25 17.28
C ALA A 878 -9.82 23.06 18.55
N GLU A 879 -10.45 22.68 19.67
CA GLU A 879 -10.30 23.35 20.98
C GLU A 879 -9.21 22.73 21.86
N SER A 880 -8.15 23.47 22.22
CA SER A 880 -7.09 22.91 23.08
C SER A 880 -6.33 23.93 23.94
N SER A 881 -5.95 23.48 25.15
CA SER A 881 -5.08 24.14 26.13
C SER A 881 -3.63 23.61 26.09
N SER A 882 -3.12 23.36 24.88
CA SER A 882 -1.86 22.68 24.62
C SER A 882 -0.66 23.61 24.45
N ARG A 883 0.54 23.05 24.25
CA ARG A 883 1.73 23.87 23.98
C ARG A 883 1.83 24.32 22.53
N GLN A 884 1.30 23.53 21.59
CA GLN A 884 1.22 23.84 20.15
C GLN A 884 0.06 23.06 19.51
N LEU A 885 -0.80 23.76 18.76
CA LEU A 885 -1.93 23.18 18.01
C LEU A 885 -1.68 23.27 16.49
N PHE A 886 -2.05 22.22 15.75
CA PHE A 886 -1.96 22.16 14.29
C PHE A 886 -3.27 21.64 13.68
N SER A 887 -3.93 22.46 12.85
CA SER A 887 -5.14 22.08 12.08
C SER A 887 -4.86 22.04 10.57
N PHE A 888 -5.56 21.19 9.82
CA PHE A 888 -5.33 21.01 8.38
C PHE A 888 -6.63 20.71 7.62
N VAL A 889 -7.19 21.71 6.93
CA VAL A 889 -8.46 21.60 6.20
C VAL A 889 -8.31 21.71 4.68
N ASN A 890 -8.94 20.77 3.97
CA ASN A 890 -8.72 20.55 2.53
C ASN A 890 -9.80 21.16 1.61
N LYS A 891 -10.90 21.71 2.14
CA LYS A 891 -11.98 22.31 1.33
C LYS A 891 -12.44 23.66 1.92
N ASP A 892 -13.43 23.73 2.81
CA ASP A 892 -14.26 24.96 2.84
C ASP A 892 -14.14 25.86 4.11
N ASN A 893 -13.87 25.38 5.34
CA ASN A 893 -13.59 26.24 6.54
C ASN A 893 -12.79 25.54 7.67
N ASP A 894 -11.98 26.28 8.43
CA ASP A 894 -11.28 25.83 9.66
C ASP A 894 -11.53 26.83 10.81
N ASN A 895 -11.66 26.34 12.05
CA ASN A 895 -11.86 27.21 13.23
C ASN A 895 -11.07 26.66 14.42
N ALA A 896 -9.94 27.28 14.73
CA ALA A 896 -9.00 26.84 15.77
C ALA A 896 -8.99 27.84 16.94
N GLU A 897 -9.59 27.45 18.05
CA GLU A 897 -9.71 28.27 19.27
C GLU A 897 -8.97 27.58 20.43
N GLY A 898 -8.28 28.32 21.29
CA GLY A 898 -7.75 27.71 22.50
C GLY A 898 -6.62 28.47 23.18
N ASN A 899 -6.50 28.23 24.49
CA ASN A 899 -5.48 28.84 25.36
C ASN A 899 -4.13 28.10 25.19
N SER A 900 -3.57 28.17 23.98
CA SER A 900 -2.45 27.34 23.50
C SER A 900 -1.25 28.16 23.03
N ARG A 901 -0.05 27.90 23.59
CA ARG A 901 1.12 28.80 23.46
C ARG A 901 1.55 29.17 22.01
N GLN A 902 1.20 28.36 21.01
CA GLN A 902 1.26 28.70 19.58
C GLN A 902 0.18 27.92 18.81
N VAL A 903 -0.46 28.55 17.82
CA VAL A 903 -1.47 27.92 16.96
C VAL A 903 -1.06 28.02 15.48
N TYR A 904 -1.26 26.95 14.72
CA TYR A 904 -0.96 26.87 13.28
C TYR A 904 -2.17 26.28 12.52
N SER A 905 -2.76 27.08 11.61
CA SER A 905 -3.87 26.67 10.73
C SER A 905 -3.41 26.58 9.26
N PHE A 906 -4.02 25.70 8.47
CA PHE A 906 -3.63 25.45 7.07
C PHE A 906 -4.84 25.17 6.18
N VAL A 907 -5.33 26.18 5.46
CA VAL A 907 -6.56 26.10 4.64
C VAL A 907 -6.29 26.17 3.13
N LYS A 908 -6.89 25.23 2.39
CA LYS A 908 -6.55 25.00 0.98
C LYS A 908 -7.41 25.73 -0.05
N LYS A 909 -8.58 26.26 0.34
CA LYS A 909 -9.57 26.72 -0.64
C LYS A 909 -10.26 28.04 -0.28
N ASP A 910 -11.09 28.10 0.76
CA ASP A 910 -12.09 29.17 0.86
C ASP A 910 -11.86 30.20 2.01
N SER A 911 -11.85 29.84 3.31
CA SER A 911 -11.57 30.79 4.44
C SER A 911 -11.04 30.14 5.74
N ASP A 912 -10.39 30.92 6.62
CA ASP A 912 -9.77 30.49 7.91
C ASP A 912 -10.09 31.51 9.04
N SER A 913 -10.29 31.03 10.29
CA SER A 913 -10.45 31.89 11.47
C SER A 913 -9.80 31.25 12.71
N ALA A 914 -8.93 32.00 13.40
CA ALA A 914 -8.17 31.49 14.55
C ALA A 914 -8.04 32.55 15.65
N VAL A 915 -8.45 32.19 16.88
CA VAL A 915 -8.52 33.10 18.04
C VAL A 915 -7.84 32.47 19.26
N ASP A 916 -6.95 33.21 19.91
CA ASP A 916 -6.32 32.83 21.19
C ASP A 916 -6.20 34.07 22.08
N SER A 917 -6.52 33.90 23.36
CA SER A 917 -6.52 34.97 24.37
C SER A 917 -5.16 35.20 25.04
N GLN A 918 -4.14 34.34 24.83
CA GLN A 918 -2.83 34.47 25.51
C GLN A 918 -1.56 34.25 24.67
N SER A 919 -1.64 33.94 23.36
CA SER A 919 -0.45 33.51 22.58
C SER A 919 -0.38 33.95 21.10
N ARG A 920 0.56 33.38 20.31
CA ARG A 920 0.86 33.77 18.92
C ARG A 920 0.23 32.82 17.90
N VAL A 921 -0.38 33.39 16.86
CA VAL A 921 -1.13 32.67 15.81
C VAL A 921 -0.43 32.80 14.44
N TYR A 922 -0.45 31.72 13.65
CA TYR A 922 0.06 31.67 12.27
C TYR A 922 -0.97 31.01 11.35
N SER A 923 -1.41 31.71 10.30
CA SER A 923 -2.35 31.21 9.27
C SER A 923 -1.68 31.10 7.89
N PHE A 924 -2.16 30.16 7.07
CA PHE A 924 -1.68 29.89 5.72
C PHE A 924 -2.84 29.54 4.76
N VAL A 925 -3.38 30.54 4.04
CA VAL A 925 -4.56 30.38 3.17
C VAL A 925 -4.20 30.46 1.69
N LYS A 926 -4.75 29.53 0.88
CA LYS A 926 -4.34 29.33 -0.51
C LYS A 926 -5.14 30.09 -1.58
N LYS A 927 -6.36 30.59 -1.30
CA LYS A 927 -7.19 31.14 -2.40
C LYS A 927 -8.12 32.33 -2.15
N ASP A 928 -8.77 32.45 -1.00
CA ASP A 928 -9.69 33.58 -0.68
C ASP A 928 -9.51 34.03 0.80
N LYS A 929 -10.30 34.98 1.30
CA LYS A 929 -10.03 35.91 2.44
C LYS A 929 -9.69 35.29 3.81
N ASP A 930 -8.89 36.05 4.58
CA ASP A 930 -8.65 35.94 6.04
C ASP A 930 -9.42 37.05 6.78
N ASP A 931 -10.20 36.70 7.82
CA ASP A 931 -10.81 37.65 8.77
C ASP A 931 -10.34 37.27 10.20
N VAL A 932 -9.47 38.08 10.81
CA VAL A 932 -8.90 37.84 12.15
C VAL A 932 -9.05 39.09 13.01
N ASP A 933 -9.80 38.98 14.10
CA ASP A 933 -10.09 40.07 15.06
C ASP A 933 -9.41 39.85 16.42
N ASP A 934 -8.63 40.87 16.85
CA ASP A 934 -8.42 41.45 18.21
C ASP A 934 -8.39 40.51 19.47
N ILE A 935 -7.58 40.67 20.53
CA ILE A 935 -6.91 41.83 21.13
C ILE A 935 -5.54 41.39 21.73
N ALA A 936 -4.49 42.19 21.51
CA ALA A 936 -3.20 42.20 22.27
C ALA A 936 -2.09 41.14 22.03
N CYS A 937 -2.07 40.39 20.91
CA CYS A 937 -0.89 39.58 20.51
C CYS A 937 -0.56 39.70 18.99
N PRO A 938 0.72 39.51 18.57
CA PRO A 938 1.11 39.62 17.16
C PRO A 938 0.72 38.37 16.35
N VAL A 939 0.05 38.60 15.22
CA VAL A 939 -0.44 37.58 14.27
C VAL A 939 0.35 37.66 12.96
N PHE A 940 0.60 36.51 12.32
CA PHE A 940 1.30 36.44 11.02
C PHE A 940 0.49 35.65 9.99
N SER A 941 0.15 36.27 8.85
CA SER A 941 -0.60 35.64 7.74
C SER A 941 0.18 35.62 6.42
N PHE A 942 -0.09 34.62 5.59
CA PHE A 942 0.56 34.37 4.30
C PHE A 942 -0.49 34.07 3.21
N VAL A 943 -0.85 35.09 2.42
CA VAL A 943 -1.97 35.05 1.46
C VAL A 943 -1.47 35.15 0.01
N ASN A 944 -2.20 34.54 -0.93
CA ASN A 944 -1.75 34.33 -2.30
C ASN A 944 -2.46 35.21 -3.37
N LYS A 945 -3.26 36.22 -2.96
CA LYS A 945 -3.79 37.29 -3.85
C LYS A 945 -4.34 38.55 -3.11
N ASP A 946 -4.68 39.58 -3.89
CA ASP A 946 -4.59 41.02 -3.55
C ASP A 946 -5.68 41.68 -2.66
N GLU A 947 -6.45 40.97 -1.83
CA GLU A 947 -7.34 41.62 -0.83
C GLU A 947 -7.14 41.06 0.58
N ASP A 948 -6.59 41.89 1.47
CA ASP A 948 -6.43 41.66 2.91
C ASP A 948 -6.99 42.89 3.65
N ASN A 949 -7.84 42.67 4.65
CA ASN A 949 -8.68 43.71 5.26
C ASN A 949 -8.53 43.76 6.80
N THR A 950 -7.36 43.35 7.29
CA THR A 950 -7.04 43.19 8.71
C THR A 950 -6.89 44.52 9.48
N ARG A 951 -7.30 44.52 10.76
CA ARG A 951 -7.09 45.62 11.72
C ARG A 951 -6.45 45.08 13.00
N GLY A 952 -5.48 45.82 13.55
CA GLY A 952 -4.89 45.54 14.86
C GLY A 952 -3.79 44.48 14.87
N GLY A 953 -2.52 44.87 14.90
CA GLY A 953 -1.40 44.00 15.30
C GLY A 953 -0.97 42.86 14.35
N VAL A 954 -1.61 42.74 13.17
CA VAL A 954 -1.32 41.69 12.16
C VAL A 954 -0.15 42.08 11.24
N TYR A 955 0.68 41.09 10.85
CA TYR A 955 1.73 41.20 9.85
C TYR A 955 1.49 40.22 8.69
N SER A 956 1.15 40.75 7.50
CA SER A 956 0.80 39.94 6.32
C SER A 956 1.90 39.89 5.27
N PHE A 957 2.09 38.73 4.63
CA PHE A 957 3.06 38.54 3.54
C PHE A 957 2.39 37.99 2.27
N VAL A 958 2.31 38.82 1.23
CA VAL A 958 1.67 38.47 -0.06
C VAL A 958 2.71 38.12 -1.13
N LYS A 959 2.51 37.02 -1.85
CA LYS A 959 3.38 36.60 -2.96
C LYS A 959 3.01 37.33 -4.27
N LYS A 960 3.78 38.36 -4.64
CA LYS A 960 3.72 38.96 -5.97
C LYS A 960 4.34 38.03 -7.02
N ASP A 961 3.51 37.52 -7.93
CA ASP A 961 3.98 36.89 -9.18
C ASP A 961 4.22 37.97 -10.25
N ASN A 962 5.41 38.59 -10.22
CA ASN A 962 5.96 39.33 -11.36
C ASN A 962 7.47 39.63 -11.18
N ASP A 963 8.32 38.90 -11.90
CA ASP A 963 9.73 39.26 -12.09
C ASP A 963 9.83 40.30 -13.22
N SER A 964 9.83 41.60 -12.88
CA SER A 964 10.36 42.67 -13.75
C SER A 964 10.72 43.97 -12.99
N ALA A 965 11.85 43.89 -12.27
CA ALA A 965 12.85 44.94 -12.06
C ALA A 965 12.57 46.23 -11.22
N VAL A 966 13.69 46.69 -10.62
CA VAL A 966 14.04 48.03 -10.06
C VAL A 966 13.73 48.31 -8.57
N ASP A 967 14.74 48.91 -7.93
CA ASP A 967 14.89 49.39 -6.53
C ASP A 967 13.72 50.25 -6.01
N ASN A 968 13.50 50.48 -4.70
CA ASN A 968 14.40 50.55 -3.52
C ASN A 968 13.75 49.92 -2.26
#